data_AF-A0A948B4Z7-F1
#
_entry.id   AF-A0A948B4Z7-F1
#
_cell.length_a   1.000
_cell.length_b   1.000
_cell.length_c   1.000
_cell.angle_alpha   90.00
_cell.angle_beta   90.00
_cell.angle_gamma   90.00
#
_symmetry.space_group_name_H-M   'P 1'
#
loop_
_entity.id
_entity.type
_entity.pdbx_description
1 polymer ?
#
loop_
_entity_poly.entity_id
_entity_poly.type
_entity_poly.pdbx_seq_one_letter_code
_entity_poly.pdbx_strand_id
1 'polypeptide(L)'
;MNLSRDLTRMACLFLAAAFTASAVQAANNPNVYLAMGDGITSGVNRWPQRLDSLLGSGKTVINAGKSGSRVGYGSYKVDSYLSFYQPGYLLILYGSNDIGVGNSIDYIIGELRFMIQAAKSRGTVAVIGTLPPIFNGHGSGLSTLNSRIRGLAAAEGIQCADVSAAFNNRRSLLMSDGLHPTPEGQQLIAKTFYYAIRASAAPVTTPTLSISPTSASYGKEAAAGSINVSASSASYAWSAATADSWIHLVSGQSGTGSGTVGYSIDENIEPDARTGTITIGGKTCTITQRGTYDNLALASRGSTIAGSNGDRWNTLIDGSTTGYTGSQKGYGFTYWKNAPGAPGQFVLDVKELCRVNRIRLLLWNGDSRYYRYFIEASADGVNWTMIADRTTGQWKGWQDIRFDPEVVARYFRLTGTYNSVNSGFHVVEWEVYGIPPPSAPGLLISPAQRLHGTGEETGTVTVVATEGYGWTAVKDADWITILSGDSGEGSGSVMYSVSANAGRDTRTGTIAIDDKTFTIQQQGMYDNLALASRGSTITGSNGSRWDTLIDGSITGYTGTQKGYGFTYWKNDPAAPGQFVLDVKELCRVDRIRLLLWNGDSRYYRYFIEASADGVNWTMITDRTAGQWKGWQDIQFSPEIEARYFRLTGTFNSANNGFHVVEWEVYGYPAPPPAPLRVRKAARAASSSPRPVDVVVSSGEEPLTNGWNAVDGDVETAWAGRTGDSGWWMALVYDPPLKVSDVELWLDSSSTTNVLILGSEDAADWFALPTALEPGPVWIRYLWMVFEADVADRTPVVLEVKPIP
;
A
#
# COMPACT_ATOMS: atom_id res chain seq x y z
N MET A 1 29.74 -34.75 41.18
CA MET A 1 29.88 -34.88 39.70
C MET A 1 28.51 -35.05 39.05
N ASN A 2 27.59 -34.10 39.27
CA ASN A 2 26.18 -34.17 38.84
C ASN A 2 25.74 -32.87 38.14
N LEU A 3 26.58 -32.31 37.26
CA LEU A 3 26.21 -31.10 36.50
C LEU A 3 26.55 -31.14 35.00
N SER A 4 27.15 -32.22 34.48
CA SER A 4 27.54 -32.29 33.06
C SER A 4 26.67 -33.23 32.20
N ARG A 5 25.65 -33.89 32.76
CA ARG A 5 24.74 -34.79 32.00
C ARG A 5 23.39 -34.14 31.62
N ASP A 6 23.04 -33.01 32.23
CA ASP A 6 21.77 -32.31 31.93
C ASP A 6 21.90 -31.27 30.80
N LEU A 7 23.11 -30.77 30.51
CA LEU A 7 23.31 -29.76 29.45
C LEU A 7 23.28 -30.31 28.02
N THR A 8 23.42 -31.62 27.80
CA THR A 8 23.23 -32.23 26.47
C THR A 8 21.75 -32.55 26.17
N ARG A 9 20.86 -32.47 27.18
CA ARG A 9 19.44 -32.84 27.07
C ARG A 9 18.51 -31.65 26.78
N MET A 10 18.97 -30.40 26.96
CA MET A 10 18.19 -29.18 26.70
C MET A 10 18.36 -28.58 25.29
N ALA A 11 19.25 -29.11 24.45
CA ALA A 11 19.57 -28.52 23.15
C ALA A 11 18.75 -29.05 21.94
N CYS A 12 17.80 -29.98 22.14
CA CYS A 12 17.01 -30.56 21.05
C CYS A 12 15.52 -30.15 21.04
N LEU A 13 15.13 -29.08 21.75
CA LEU A 13 13.72 -28.65 21.83
C LEU A 13 13.43 -27.20 21.44
N PHE A 14 14.42 -26.46 20.91
CA PHE A 14 14.21 -25.12 20.35
C PHE A 14 15.06 -24.89 19.10
N LEU A 15 14.66 -25.50 17.99
CA LEU A 15 14.96 -25.07 16.61
C LEU A 15 14.14 -25.93 15.64
N ALA A 16 12.83 -25.70 15.62
CA ALA A 16 11.93 -26.16 14.56
C ALA A 16 10.93 -25.04 14.23
N ALA A 17 11.47 -23.92 13.73
CA ALA A 17 10.72 -22.95 12.97
C ALA A 17 11.65 -22.41 11.88
N ALA A 18 11.17 -22.50 10.64
CA ALA A 18 11.80 -22.06 9.40
C ALA A 18 13.01 -22.88 8.91
N PHE A 19 12.74 -23.90 8.08
CA PHE A 19 13.29 -24.01 6.73
C PHE A 19 12.57 -25.15 5.99
N THR A 20 11.75 -24.80 5.00
CA THR A 20 11.21 -25.73 4.02
C THR A 20 12.32 -26.09 3.03
N ALA A 21 12.93 -27.27 3.23
CA ALA A 21 13.68 -27.95 2.19
C ALA A 21 13.39 -29.45 2.32
N SER A 22 12.74 -30.00 1.30
CA SER A 22 12.37 -31.40 1.15
C SER A 22 13.61 -32.30 1.16
N ALA A 23 14.00 -32.79 2.34
CA ALA A 23 14.72 -34.05 2.48
C ALA A 23 13.66 -35.13 2.73
N VAL A 24 13.37 -35.93 1.72
CA VAL A 24 12.57 -37.16 1.91
C VAL A 24 13.36 -38.04 2.87
N GLN A 25 12.99 -38.03 4.15
CA GLN A 25 13.48 -39.02 5.11
C GLN A 25 13.08 -40.39 4.54
N ALA A 26 14.06 -41.20 4.11
CA ALA A 26 13.78 -42.54 3.61
C ALA A 26 12.91 -43.27 4.65
N ALA A 27 11.76 -43.79 4.21
CA ALA A 27 10.84 -44.47 5.10
C ALA A 27 11.55 -45.65 5.78
N ASN A 28 11.35 -45.81 7.09
CA ASN A 28 11.84 -46.98 7.81
C ASN A 28 11.38 -48.26 7.12
N ASN A 29 12.20 -49.31 7.20
CA ASN A 29 11.87 -50.58 6.58
C ASN A 29 10.78 -51.31 7.40
N PRO A 30 9.53 -51.42 6.90
CA PRO A 30 8.42 -52.04 7.64
C PRO A 30 8.60 -53.55 7.85
N ASN A 31 9.65 -54.12 7.26
CA ASN A 31 10.02 -55.52 7.41
C ASN A 31 11.11 -55.76 8.45
N VAL A 32 11.68 -54.71 9.05
CA VAL A 32 12.76 -54.81 10.03
C VAL A 32 12.25 -54.53 11.45
N TYR A 33 12.55 -55.44 12.37
CA TYR A 33 12.14 -55.39 13.78
C TYR A 33 13.40 -55.37 14.65
N LEU A 34 13.61 -54.33 15.43
CA LEU A 34 14.75 -54.19 16.32
C LEU A 34 14.37 -54.61 17.74
N ALA A 35 14.89 -55.75 18.22
CA ALA A 35 14.66 -56.22 19.59
C ALA A 35 15.78 -55.76 20.53
N MET A 36 15.46 -54.83 21.44
CA MET A 36 16.37 -54.35 22.47
C MET A 36 15.99 -54.90 23.84
N GLY A 37 16.98 -55.39 24.59
CA GLY A 37 16.75 -55.94 25.92
C GLY A 37 18.02 -56.46 26.59
N ASP A 38 17.82 -57.16 27.70
CA ASP A 38 18.90 -57.71 28.51
C ASP A 38 19.27 -59.17 28.13
N GLY A 39 19.76 -59.96 29.11
CA GLY A 39 20.12 -61.38 28.93
C GLY A 39 18.96 -62.28 28.51
N ILE A 40 17.71 -61.85 28.73
CA ILE A 40 16.51 -62.56 28.26
C ILE A 40 16.39 -62.45 26.73
N THR A 41 16.80 -61.30 26.17
CA THR A 41 16.79 -61.00 24.73
C THR A 41 18.08 -61.46 24.04
N SER A 42 19.22 -61.31 24.71
CA SER A 42 20.57 -61.58 24.18
C SER A 42 20.87 -63.06 23.91
N GLY A 43 21.45 -63.36 22.75
CA GLY A 43 22.03 -64.67 22.41
C GLY A 43 21.42 -65.35 21.18
N VAL A 44 21.87 -66.58 20.93
CA VAL A 44 21.38 -67.45 19.84
C VAL A 44 20.13 -68.21 20.31
N ASN A 45 19.16 -68.44 19.42
CA ASN A 45 17.90 -69.16 19.69
C ASN A 45 17.01 -68.56 20.80
N ARG A 46 17.10 -67.23 21.00
CA ARG A 46 16.25 -66.46 21.92
C ARG A 46 14.95 -66.05 21.24
N TRP A 47 14.06 -65.41 22.00
CA TRP A 47 12.77 -64.96 21.52
C TRP A 47 12.82 -64.09 20.25
N PRO A 48 13.85 -63.26 19.97
CA PRO A 48 13.90 -62.49 18.72
C PRO A 48 14.00 -63.38 17.48
N GLN A 49 14.85 -64.42 17.50
CA GLN A 49 14.97 -65.37 16.38
C GLN A 49 13.71 -66.25 16.25
N ARG A 50 13.05 -66.57 17.37
CA ARG A 50 11.76 -67.30 17.33
C ARG A 50 10.64 -66.42 16.78
N LEU A 51 10.67 -65.12 17.07
CA LEU A 51 9.74 -64.14 16.50
C LEU A 51 9.97 -63.98 14.99
N ASP A 52 11.22 -63.97 14.54
CA ASP A 52 11.59 -63.97 13.12
C ASP A 52 10.89 -65.12 12.37
N SER A 53 10.93 -66.32 12.93
CA SER A 53 10.23 -67.50 12.38
C SER A 53 8.70 -67.36 12.39
N LEU A 54 8.11 -66.66 13.38
CA LEU A 54 6.66 -66.44 13.47
C LEU A 54 6.15 -65.38 12.49
N LEU A 55 6.98 -64.38 12.17
CA LEU A 55 6.62 -63.29 11.27
C LEU A 55 6.62 -63.70 9.79
N GLY A 56 7.32 -64.78 9.44
CA GLY A 56 7.34 -65.36 8.10
C GLY A 56 8.40 -64.78 7.17
N SER A 57 8.46 -65.30 5.94
CA SER A 57 9.47 -64.92 4.96
C SER A 57 9.39 -63.43 4.59
N GLY A 58 10.56 -62.80 4.47
CA GLY A 58 10.67 -61.38 4.11
C GLY A 58 10.59 -60.40 5.28
N LYS A 59 10.47 -60.89 6.53
CA LYS A 59 10.66 -60.09 7.76
C LYS A 59 12.03 -60.42 8.37
N THR A 60 12.59 -59.47 9.11
CA THR A 60 13.90 -59.63 9.76
C THR A 60 13.86 -59.05 11.17
N VAL A 61 14.10 -59.90 12.17
CA VAL A 61 14.25 -59.49 13.57
C VAL A 61 15.73 -59.38 13.94
N ILE A 62 16.18 -58.15 14.18
CA ILE A 62 17.52 -57.83 14.66
C ILE A 62 17.55 -58.02 16.17
N ASN A 63 18.38 -58.95 16.65
CA ASN A 63 18.61 -59.14 18.07
C ASN A 63 19.71 -58.19 18.57
N ALA A 64 19.31 -57.07 19.16
CA ALA A 64 20.19 -56.10 19.82
C ALA A 64 20.18 -56.25 21.35
N GLY A 65 19.81 -57.44 21.85
CA GLY A 65 19.88 -57.77 23.28
C GLY A 65 21.32 -57.82 23.76
N LYS A 66 21.57 -57.29 24.97
CA LYS A 66 22.90 -57.34 25.61
C LYS A 66 22.81 -57.91 27.01
N SER A 67 23.46 -59.05 27.24
CA SER A 67 23.51 -59.68 28.56
C SER A 67 24.02 -58.71 29.63
N GLY A 68 23.38 -58.72 30.81
CA GLY A 68 23.69 -57.82 31.93
C GLY A 68 23.33 -56.34 31.74
N SER A 69 22.79 -55.94 30.57
CA SER A 69 22.43 -54.54 30.32
C SER A 69 21.16 -54.12 31.06
N ARG A 70 21.09 -52.83 31.35
CA ARG A 70 20.04 -52.13 32.10
C ARG A 70 19.35 -51.10 31.20
N VAL A 71 18.20 -50.54 31.60
CA VAL A 71 17.47 -49.54 30.80
C VAL A 71 18.33 -48.36 30.35
N GLY A 72 19.28 -47.90 31.18
CA GLY A 72 20.19 -46.80 30.84
C GLY A 72 21.16 -47.12 29.70
N TYR A 73 21.45 -48.40 29.43
CA TYR A 73 22.17 -48.80 28.21
C TYR A 73 21.27 -48.73 26.98
N GLY A 74 20.00 -49.13 27.14
CA GLY A 74 19.00 -49.06 26.09
C GLY A 74 18.79 -47.63 25.61
N SER A 75 18.54 -46.69 26.52
CA SER A 75 18.37 -45.27 26.18
C SER A 75 19.63 -44.63 25.61
N TYR A 76 20.82 -45.01 26.07
CA TYR A 76 22.09 -44.58 25.47
C TYR A 76 22.27 -45.05 24.02
N LYS A 77 21.74 -46.24 23.67
CA LYS A 77 21.94 -46.85 22.33
C LYS A 77 20.82 -46.62 21.35
N VAL A 78 19.59 -46.37 21.81
CA VAL A 78 18.38 -46.38 20.98
C VAL A 78 18.49 -45.49 19.75
N ASP A 79 19.00 -44.25 19.89
CA ASP A 79 19.14 -43.33 18.76
C ASP A 79 20.11 -43.87 17.69
N SER A 80 21.24 -44.42 18.11
CA SER A 80 22.23 -45.00 17.18
C SER A 80 21.68 -46.22 16.45
N TYR A 81 20.91 -47.07 17.12
CA TYR A 81 20.31 -48.25 16.50
C TYR A 81 19.15 -47.92 15.58
N LEU A 82 18.28 -46.98 15.96
CA LEU A 82 17.20 -46.52 15.08
C LEU A 82 17.75 -45.86 13.82
N SER A 83 18.84 -45.09 13.95
CA SER A 83 19.48 -44.43 12.80
C SER A 83 20.19 -45.42 11.88
N PHE A 84 20.84 -46.44 12.45
CA PHE A 84 21.58 -47.43 11.69
C PHE A 84 20.68 -48.48 11.01
N TYR A 85 19.68 -49.01 11.73
CA TYR A 85 18.84 -50.10 11.23
C TYR A 85 17.54 -49.63 10.56
N GLN A 86 17.12 -48.39 10.80
CA GLN A 86 15.86 -47.81 10.31
C GLN A 86 14.66 -48.78 10.39
N PRO A 87 14.38 -49.36 11.58
CA PRO A 87 13.40 -50.42 11.71
C PRO A 87 11.97 -49.90 11.64
N GLY A 88 11.07 -50.70 11.08
CA GLY A 88 9.62 -50.47 11.18
C GLY A 88 9.11 -50.64 12.60
N TYR A 89 9.73 -51.52 13.39
CA TYR A 89 9.33 -51.81 14.78
C TYR A 89 10.51 -51.80 15.76
N LEU A 90 10.32 -51.21 16.93
CA LEU A 90 11.22 -51.31 18.09
C LEU A 90 10.54 -52.16 19.18
N LEU A 91 11.14 -53.29 19.52
CA LEU A 91 10.63 -54.23 20.52
C LEU A 91 11.49 -54.13 21.78
N ILE A 92 10.88 -53.72 22.89
CA ILE A 92 11.59 -53.37 24.13
C ILE A 92 11.28 -54.40 25.22
N LEU A 93 12.30 -55.06 25.77
CA LEU A 93 12.19 -55.92 26.94
C LEU A 93 13.36 -55.68 27.90
N TYR A 94 13.19 -54.71 28.80
CA TYR A 94 14.20 -54.27 29.77
C TYR A 94 13.60 -54.13 31.17
N GLY A 95 14.44 -54.28 32.19
CA GLY A 95 14.13 -53.94 33.58
C GLY A 95 14.46 -55.02 34.59
N SER A 96 14.71 -56.27 34.17
CA SER A 96 15.01 -57.37 35.11
C SER A 96 16.31 -57.12 35.87
N ASN A 97 17.36 -56.71 35.16
CA ASN A 97 18.64 -56.33 35.77
C ASN A 97 18.54 -55.05 36.61
N ASP A 98 17.68 -54.11 36.22
CA ASP A 98 17.48 -52.85 36.93
C ASP A 98 16.85 -53.06 38.31
N ILE A 99 15.81 -53.91 38.37
CA ILE A 99 15.25 -54.34 39.66
C ILE A 99 16.31 -55.08 40.47
N GLY A 100 17.05 -56.00 39.85
CA GLY A 100 18.05 -56.81 40.53
C GLY A 100 19.17 -56.02 41.21
N VAL A 101 19.46 -54.80 40.75
CA VAL A 101 20.46 -53.89 41.36
C VAL A 101 19.84 -52.76 42.20
N GLY A 102 18.51 -52.73 42.35
CA GLY A 102 17.80 -51.74 43.18
C GLY A 102 17.56 -50.38 42.55
N ASN A 103 17.54 -50.26 41.21
CA ASN A 103 17.15 -49.01 40.54
C ASN A 103 15.67 -48.68 40.83
N SER A 104 15.33 -47.38 40.98
CA SER A 104 13.94 -46.97 41.24
C SER A 104 13.04 -47.26 40.04
N ILE A 105 11.78 -47.64 40.30
CA ILE A 105 10.80 -47.93 39.24
C ILE A 105 10.55 -46.71 38.36
N ASP A 106 10.55 -45.50 38.93
CA ASP A 106 10.36 -44.26 38.15
C ASP A 106 11.52 -44.01 37.19
N TYR A 107 12.77 -44.28 37.61
CA TYR A 107 13.92 -44.22 36.71
C TYR A 107 13.76 -45.21 35.55
N ILE A 108 13.39 -46.46 35.85
CA ILE A 108 13.18 -47.50 34.84
C ILE A 108 12.11 -47.07 33.82
N ILE A 109 10.96 -46.56 34.31
CA ILE A 109 9.86 -46.10 33.46
C ILE A 109 10.25 -44.87 32.63
N GLY A 110 11.02 -43.94 33.19
CA GLY A 110 11.52 -42.77 32.47
C GLY A 110 12.41 -43.14 31.28
N GLU A 111 13.33 -44.08 31.47
CA GLU A 111 14.23 -44.55 30.40
C GLU A 111 13.49 -45.40 29.34
N LEU A 112 12.51 -46.21 29.76
CA LEU A 112 11.61 -46.93 28.84
C LEU A 112 10.78 -45.96 27.99
N ARG A 113 10.24 -44.89 28.60
CA ARG A 113 9.52 -43.82 27.89
C ARG A 113 10.42 -43.13 26.88
N PHE A 114 11.67 -42.83 27.25
CA PHE A 114 12.64 -42.22 26.34
C PHE A 114 12.83 -43.07 25.07
N MET A 115 13.02 -44.38 25.20
CA MET A 115 13.16 -45.27 24.05
C MET A 115 11.90 -45.32 23.17
N ILE A 116 10.70 -45.29 23.76
CA ILE A 116 9.42 -45.23 23.03
C ILE A 116 9.31 -43.94 22.23
N GLN A 117 9.61 -42.79 22.84
CA GLN A 117 9.54 -41.49 22.19
C GLN A 117 10.60 -41.35 21.08
N ALA A 118 11.80 -41.91 21.29
CA ALA A 118 12.84 -41.98 20.26
C ALA A 118 12.39 -42.78 19.03
N ALA A 119 11.62 -43.86 19.21
CA ALA A 119 11.04 -44.61 18.09
C ALA A 119 9.93 -43.83 17.38
N LYS A 120 8.99 -43.26 18.13
CA LYS A 120 7.87 -42.47 17.58
C LYS A 120 8.33 -41.29 16.74
N SER A 121 9.31 -40.54 17.24
CA SER A 121 9.88 -39.38 16.53
C SER A 121 10.50 -39.73 15.17
N ARG A 122 10.82 -41.00 14.94
CA ARG A 122 11.41 -41.51 13.70
C ARG A 122 10.44 -42.33 12.86
N GLY A 123 9.16 -42.41 13.23
CA GLY A 123 8.18 -43.24 12.54
C GLY A 123 8.39 -44.74 12.71
N THR A 124 9.05 -45.17 13.80
CA THR A 124 9.17 -46.58 14.19
C THR A 124 8.08 -46.93 15.21
N VAL A 125 7.37 -48.04 14.99
CA VAL A 125 6.32 -48.52 15.91
C VAL A 125 6.97 -49.20 17.12
N ALA A 126 6.81 -48.61 18.30
CA ALA A 126 7.30 -49.23 19.54
C ALA A 126 6.30 -50.27 20.08
N VAL A 127 6.82 -51.42 20.53
CA VAL A 127 6.07 -52.44 21.28
C VAL A 127 6.87 -52.77 22.54
N ILE A 128 6.27 -52.58 23.71
CA ILE A 128 6.95 -52.78 24.99
C ILE A 128 6.46 -54.07 25.66
N GLY A 129 7.39 -54.86 26.19
CA GLY A 129 7.10 -56.08 26.93
C GLY A 129 7.15 -55.87 28.45
N THR A 130 6.19 -56.43 29.17
CA THR A 130 6.34 -56.66 30.63
C THR A 130 7.40 -57.73 30.88
N LEU A 131 7.98 -57.78 32.07
CA LEU A 131 8.98 -58.77 32.44
C LEU A 131 8.34 -60.12 32.82
N PRO A 132 8.98 -61.27 32.50
CA PRO A 132 8.54 -62.57 32.99
C PRO A 132 8.70 -62.66 34.53
N PRO A 133 8.03 -63.63 35.19
CA PRO A 133 8.20 -63.88 36.62
C PRO A 133 9.67 -64.13 37.01
N ILE A 134 10.05 -63.72 38.23
CA ILE A 134 11.40 -63.90 38.80
C ILE A 134 11.25 -64.63 40.14
N PHE A 135 11.93 -65.77 40.32
CA PHE A 135 11.79 -66.66 41.48
C PHE A 135 13.04 -66.83 42.34
N ASN A 136 14.14 -66.17 42.00
CA ASN A 136 15.43 -66.31 42.70
C ASN A 136 15.71 -65.21 43.74
N GLY A 137 14.66 -64.56 44.25
CA GLY A 137 14.77 -63.46 45.21
C GLY A 137 15.03 -62.07 44.59
N HIS A 138 15.36 -61.99 43.29
CA HIS A 138 15.58 -60.72 42.58
C HIS A 138 14.30 -60.02 42.09
N GLY A 139 13.12 -60.40 42.60
CA GLY A 139 11.81 -59.96 42.10
C GLY A 139 11.16 -58.78 42.85
N SER A 140 11.86 -58.15 43.80
CA SER A 140 11.29 -57.07 44.62
C SER A 140 10.88 -55.87 43.74
N GLY A 141 9.58 -55.58 43.64
CA GLY A 141 9.04 -54.53 42.77
C GLY A 141 8.64 -54.98 41.35
N LEU A 142 8.79 -56.26 40.98
CA LEU A 142 8.42 -56.80 39.66
C LEU A 142 6.95 -56.57 39.31
N SER A 143 6.03 -56.83 40.25
CA SER A 143 4.60 -56.62 40.06
C SER A 143 4.26 -55.15 39.79
N THR A 144 4.92 -54.24 40.52
CA THR A 144 4.75 -52.79 40.38
C THR A 144 5.32 -52.31 39.06
N LEU A 145 6.53 -52.75 38.68
CA LEU A 145 7.13 -52.40 37.39
C LEU A 145 6.26 -52.90 36.22
N ASN A 146 5.78 -54.14 36.24
CA ASN A 146 4.92 -54.67 35.18
C ASN A 146 3.59 -53.89 35.08
N SER A 147 3.00 -53.49 36.21
CA SER A 147 1.82 -52.61 36.21
C SER A 147 2.13 -51.25 35.58
N ARG A 148 3.27 -50.64 35.94
CA ARG A 148 3.72 -49.37 35.37
C ARG A 148 4.08 -49.46 33.89
N ILE A 149 4.62 -50.58 33.41
CA ILE A 149 4.87 -50.82 31.98
C ILE A 149 3.55 -50.85 31.19
N ARG A 150 2.52 -51.54 31.70
CA ARG A 150 1.18 -51.53 31.06
C ARG A 150 0.60 -50.12 31.00
N GLY A 151 0.70 -49.37 32.11
CA GLY A 151 0.28 -47.96 32.15
C GLY A 151 1.06 -47.07 31.19
N LEU A 152 2.37 -47.29 31.07
CA LEU A 152 3.21 -46.58 30.10
C LEU A 152 2.77 -46.86 28.66
N ALA A 153 2.52 -48.13 28.32
CA ALA A 153 2.05 -48.50 26.98
C ALA A 153 0.72 -47.82 26.63
N ALA A 154 -0.24 -47.81 27.57
CA ALA A 154 -1.53 -47.13 27.41
C ALA A 154 -1.37 -45.61 27.27
N ALA A 155 -0.56 -44.97 28.13
CA ALA A 155 -0.29 -43.54 28.08
C ALA A 155 0.41 -43.12 26.78
N GLU A 156 1.24 -43.99 26.23
CA GLU A 156 1.94 -43.78 24.97
C GLU A 156 1.15 -44.26 23.75
N GLY A 157 -0.06 -44.83 23.91
CA GLY A 157 -0.84 -45.34 22.78
C GLY A 157 -0.10 -46.41 21.96
N ILE A 158 0.76 -47.20 22.60
CA ILE A 158 1.50 -48.31 21.96
C ILE A 158 1.02 -49.66 22.48
N GLN A 159 1.31 -50.73 21.73
CA GLN A 159 0.95 -52.08 22.15
C GLN A 159 1.87 -52.59 23.26
N CYS A 160 1.29 -53.28 24.24
CA CYS A 160 1.99 -53.97 25.32
C CYS A 160 2.01 -55.48 25.07
N ALA A 161 3.19 -56.05 24.91
CA ALA A 161 3.38 -57.50 24.95
C ALA A 161 3.38 -57.95 26.43
N ASP A 162 2.21 -58.32 26.96
CA ASP A 162 2.06 -58.72 28.37
C ASP A 162 2.59 -60.14 28.66
N VAL A 163 3.92 -60.27 28.57
CA VAL A 163 4.67 -61.49 28.87
C VAL A 163 4.42 -61.97 30.30
N SER A 164 4.25 -61.07 31.27
CA SER A 164 4.00 -61.40 32.66
C SER A 164 2.68 -62.17 32.81
N ALA A 165 1.61 -61.68 32.18
CA ALA A 165 0.32 -62.36 32.13
C ALA A 165 0.41 -63.67 31.34
N ALA A 166 1.12 -63.68 30.20
CA ALA A 166 1.29 -64.89 29.40
C ALA A 166 2.00 -66.01 30.19
N PHE A 167 3.03 -65.67 30.98
CA PHE A 167 3.73 -66.63 31.83
C PHE A 167 2.84 -67.11 32.98
N ASN A 168 1.89 -66.30 33.45
CA ASN A 168 0.93 -66.64 34.50
C ASN A 168 1.61 -67.26 35.74
N ASN A 169 2.73 -66.67 36.18
CA ASN A 169 3.56 -67.15 37.29
C ASN A 169 4.03 -68.63 37.17
N ARG A 170 4.13 -69.19 35.97
CA ARG A 170 4.61 -70.58 35.77
C ARG A 170 6.13 -70.68 35.90
N ARG A 171 6.60 -71.21 37.04
CA ARG A 171 8.03 -71.49 37.31
C ARG A 171 8.67 -72.44 36.28
N SER A 172 7.89 -73.35 35.70
CA SER A 172 8.33 -74.34 34.71
C SER A 172 8.80 -73.74 33.38
N LEU A 173 8.46 -72.48 33.09
CA LEU A 173 8.91 -71.76 31.90
C LEU A 173 10.26 -71.05 32.09
N LEU A 174 10.90 -71.22 33.25
CA LEU A 174 12.17 -70.62 33.61
C LEU A 174 13.19 -71.70 33.95
N MET A 175 14.45 -71.46 33.62
CA MET A 175 15.60 -72.32 33.95
C MET A 175 15.76 -72.47 35.47
N SER A 176 16.62 -73.38 35.92
CA SER A 176 16.87 -73.63 37.36
C SER A 176 17.27 -72.36 38.12
N ASP A 177 17.85 -71.37 37.45
CA ASP A 177 18.21 -70.06 37.99
C ASP A 177 17.04 -69.14 38.38
N GLY A 178 15.81 -69.47 37.97
CA GLY A 178 14.60 -68.71 38.34
C GLY A 178 14.45 -67.35 37.66
N LEU A 179 15.26 -67.08 36.63
CA LEU A 179 15.31 -65.79 35.92
C LEU A 179 15.23 -65.97 34.40
N HIS A 180 16.01 -66.89 33.83
CA HIS A 180 16.09 -67.03 32.38
C HIS A 180 15.01 -67.97 31.84
N PRO A 181 14.28 -67.61 30.77
CA PRO A 181 13.26 -68.50 30.20
C PRO A 181 13.84 -69.76 29.55
N THR A 182 13.17 -70.91 29.73
CA THR A 182 13.44 -72.17 28.99
C THR A 182 13.15 -71.99 27.49
N PRO A 183 13.48 -72.96 26.61
CA PRO A 183 13.06 -72.90 25.21
C PRO A 183 11.55 -72.62 25.02
N GLU A 184 10.70 -73.22 25.85
CA GLU A 184 9.24 -73.01 25.86
C GLU A 184 8.88 -71.61 26.34
N GLY A 185 9.56 -71.11 27.39
CA GLY A 185 9.42 -69.74 27.86
C GLY A 185 9.82 -68.71 26.79
N GLN A 186 10.94 -68.93 26.10
CA GLN A 186 11.40 -68.10 24.98
C GLN A 186 10.40 -68.11 23.81
N GLN A 187 9.79 -69.26 23.51
CA GLN A 187 8.74 -69.38 22.51
C GLN A 187 7.48 -68.60 22.91
N LEU A 188 7.13 -68.60 24.19
CA LEU A 188 5.99 -67.86 24.70
C LEU A 188 6.20 -66.34 24.64
N ILE A 189 7.41 -65.86 24.96
CA ILE A 189 7.78 -64.43 24.78
C ILE A 189 7.60 -64.04 23.30
N ALA A 190 8.16 -64.84 22.38
CA ALA A 190 8.05 -64.58 20.94
C ALA A 190 6.59 -64.51 20.46
N LYS A 191 5.74 -65.46 20.88
CA LYS A 191 4.30 -65.44 20.56
C LYS A 191 3.59 -64.20 21.12
N THR A 192 3.97 -63.77 22.32
CA THR A 192 3.36 -62.61 22.99
C THR A 192 3.67 -61.31 22.24
N PHE A 193 4.93 -61.13 21.82
CA PHE A 193 5.30 -60.01 20.95
C PHE A 193 4.66 -60.12 19.56
N TYR A 194 4.57 -61.31 18.97
CA TYR A 194 3.90 -61.52 17.68
C TYR A 194 2.43 -61.05 17.70
N TYR A 195 1.67 -61.42 18.73
CA TYR A 195 0.27 -60.98 18.84
C TYR A 195 0.15 -59.48 19.09
N ALA A 196 1.04 -58.89 19.91
CA ALA A 196 1.07 -57.45 20.14
C ALA A 196 1.37 -56.66 18.83
N ILE A 197 2.32 -57.14 18.02
CA ILE A 197 2.63 -56.58 16.70
C ILE A 197 1.42 -56.67 15.76
N ARG A 198 0.73 -57.82 15.73
CA ARG A 198 -0.46 -57.96 14.89
C ARG A 198 -1.62 -57.08 15.34
N ALA A 199 -1.76 -56.84 16.64
CA ALA A 199 -2.72 -55.89 17.18
C ALA A 199 -2.37 -54.43 16.80
N SER A 200 -1.07 -54.08 16.69
CA SER A 200 -0.65 -52.78 16.14
C SER A 200 -0.87 -52.63 14.63
N ALA A 201 -1.13 -53.72 13.91
CA ALA A 201 -1.37 -53.74 12.46
C ALA A 201 -2.88 -53.84 12.10
N ALA A 202 -3.78 -53.90 13.08
CA ALA A 202 -5.21 -53.68 12.86
C ALA A 202 -5.44 -52.17 12.62
N PRO A 203 -6.27 -51.75 11.65
CA PRO A 203 -6.54 -50.34 11.46
C PRO A 203 -7.25 -49.84 12.71
N VAL A 204 -6.57 -49.00 13.49
CA VAL A 204 -7.25 -48.04 14.33
C VAL A 204 -8.08 -47.22 13.35
N THR A 205 -9.39 -47.44 13.31
CA THR A 205 -10.29 -46.51 12.64
C THR A 205 -10.28 -45.26 13.50
N THR A 206 -9.29 -44.40 13.24
CA THR A 206 -9.28 -43.03 13.75
C THR A 206 -10.66 -42.47 13.42
N PRO A 207 -11.47 -42.08 14.40
CA PRO A 207 -12.81 -41.67 14.10
C PRO A 207 -12.74 -40.46 13.15
N THR A 208 -13.48 -40.57 12.06
CA THR A 208 -13.42 -39.64 10.94
C THR A 208 -14.65 -38.72 10.96
N LEU A 209 -14.43 -37.50 10.47
CA LEU A 209 -15.45 -36.50 10.26
C LEU A 209 -15.47 -36.13 8.78
N SER A 210 -16.65 -36.08 8.17
CA SER A 210 -16.87 -35.44 6.87
C SER A 210 -17.96 -34.39 6.98
N ILE A 211 -17.92 -33.41 6.08
CA ILE A 211 -18.93 -32.36 5.97
C ILE A 211 -19.48 -32.29 4.55
N SER A 212 -20.73 -31.87 4.41
CA SER A 212 -21.35 -31.63 3.11
C SER A 212 -22.37 -30.49 3.18
N PRO A 213 -22.30 -29.49 2.28
CA PRO A 213 -21.32 -29.35 1.20
C PRO A 213 -19.94 -28.87 1.72
N THR A 214 -18.88 -29.08 0.94
CA THR A 214 -17.53 -28.51 1.19
C THR A 214 -17.37 -27.12 0.57
N SER A 215 -18.33 -26.67 -0.24
CA SER A 215 -18.40 -25.30 -0.73
C SER A 215 -19.84 -24.90 -1.05
N ALA A 216 -20.13 -23.60 -0.97
CA ALA A 216 -21.39 -23.02 -1.41
C ALA A 216 -21.15 -21.65 -2.05
N SER A 217 -21.96 -21.31 -3.05
CA SER A 217 -21.86 -20.06 -3.79
C SER A 217 -23.17 -19.31 -3.78
N TYR A 218 -23.11 -18.00 -3.53
CA TYR A 218 -24.27 -17.12 -3.40
C TYR A 218 -24.16 -15.88 -4.30
N GLY A 219 -25.30 -15.26 -4.60
CA GLY A 219 -25.36 -13.91 -5.17
C GLY A 219 -24.87 -12.85 -4.18
N LYS A 220 -24.91 -11.57 -4.54
CA LYS A 220 -24.48 -10.49 -3.64
C LYS A 220 -25.38 -10.35 -2.40
N GLU A 221 -26.65 -10.72 -2.53
CA GLU A 221 -27.67 -10.59 -1.47
C GLU A 221 -27.34 -11.42 -0.22
N ALA A 222 -27.90 -11.01 0.92
CA ALA A 222 -27.87 -11.81 2.14
C ALA A 222 -28.58 -13.16 1.94
N ALA A 223 -28.04 -14.23 2.52
CA ALA A 223 -28.57 -15.58 2.34
C ALA A 223 -28.32 -16.47 3.56
N ALA A 224 -29.02 -17.60 3.62
CA ALA A 224 -28.82 -18.63 4.63
C ALA A 224 -28.39 -19.96 4.01
N GLY A 225 -27.74 -20.80 4.81
CA GLY A 225 -27.24 -22.11 4.39
C GLY A 225 -27.10 -23.09 5.54
N SER A 226 -26.81 -24.35 5.21
CA SER A 226 -26.55 -25.39 6.21
C SER A 226 -25.47 -26.35 5.76
N ILE A 227 -24.67 -26.86 6.70
CA ILE A 227 -23.64 -27.86 6.48
C ILE A 227 -23.96 -29.10 7.32
N ASN A 228 -24.12 -30.24 6.67
CA ASN A 228 -24.27 -31.53 7.33
C ASN A 228 -22.92 -32.05 7.79
N VAL A 229 -22.88 -32.58 9.01
CA VAL A 229 -21.71 -33.16 9.67
C VAL A 229 -21.96 -34.65 9.85
N SER A 230 -21.09 -35.49 9.27
CA SER A 230 -21.15 -36.94 9.40
C SER A 230 -19.93 -37.43 10.15
N ALA A 231 -20.15 -37.93 11.37
CA ALA A 231 -19.09 -38.51 12.20
C ALA A 231 -19.17 -40.04 12.20
N SER A 232 -18.03 -40.71 12.19
CA SER A 232 -17.96 -42.18 12.23
C SER A 232 -18.27 -42.77 13.61
N SER A 233 -18.46 -41.93 14.65
CA SER A 233 -18.81 -42.33 16.01
C SER A 233 -19.69 -41.27 16.66
N ALA A 234 -20.70 -41.71 17.43
CA ALA A 234 -21.56 -40.84 18.22
C ALA A 234 -20.81 -40.04 19.30
N SER A 235 -19.62 -40.50 19.72
CA SER A 235 -18.80 -39.84 20.73
C SER A 235 -17.82 -38.82 20.16
N TYR A 236 -17.76 -38.63 18.84
CA TYR A 236 -16.80 -37.72 18.21
C TYR A 236 -17.24 -36.27 18.41
N ALA A 237 -16.53 -35.54 19.26
CA ALA A 237 -16.81 -34.13 19.51
C ALA A 237 -16.22 -33.24 18.41
N TRP A 238 -16.98 -32.25 17.99
CA TRP A 238 -16.56 -31.25 17.01
C TRP A 238 -17.11 -29.88 17.37
N SER A 239 -16.43 -28.83 16.90
CA SER A 239 -16.83 -27.44 16.98
C SER A 239 -16.79 -26.80 15.61
N ALA A 240 -17.70 -25.87 15.35
CA ALA A 240 -17.77 -25.04 14.16
C ALA A 240 -17.33 -23.61 14.49
N ALA A 241 -16.51 -23.02 13.64
CA ALA A 241 -16.06 -21.63 13.76
C ALA A 241 -15.85 -21.01 12.38
N THR A 242 -15.97 -19.69 12.30
CA THR A 242 -15.57 -18.88 11.16
C THR A 242 -14.81 -17.65 11.66
N ALA A 243 -13.82 -17.20 10.90
CA ALA A 243 -13.10 -15.95 11.17
C ALA A 243 -13.65 -14.78 10.33
N ASP A 244 -14.56 -15.08 9.40
CA ASP A 244 -15.11 -14.12 8.44
C ASP A 244 -16.32 -13.43 9.08
N SER A 245 -16.19 -12.14 9.37
CA SER A 245 -17.19 -11.37 10.13
C SER A 245 -18.56 -11.23 9.44
N TRP A 246 -18.63 -11.54 8.14
CA TRP A 246 -19.84 -11.51 7.32
C TRP A 246 -20.55 -12.87 7.24
N ILE A 247 -20.00 -13.91 7.88
CA ILE A 247 -20.59 -15.24 8.02
C ILE A 247 -20.98 -15.46 9.48
N HIS A 248 -22.25 -15.73 9.73
CA HIS A 248 -22.79 -15.92 11.08
C HIS A 248 -23.27 -17.36 11.28
N LEU A 249 -22.70 -18.05 12.28
CA LEU A 249 -23.17 -19.37 12.69
C LEU A 249 -24.43 -19.24 13.55
N VAL A 250 -25.58 -19.61 12.99
CA VAL A 250 -26.89 -19.46 13.64
C VAL A 250 -27.29 -20.68 14.47
N SER A 251 -26.73 -21.87 14.18
CA SER A 251 -26.99 -23.08 14.97
C SER A 251 -25.86 -24.11 14.83
N GLY A 252 -25.72 -25.00 15.82
CA GLY A 252 -24.77 -26.11 15.76
C GLY A 252 -23.30 -25.67 15.86
N GLN A 253 -22.98 -24.67 16.70
CA GLN A 253 -21.57 -24.25 16.89
C GLN A 253 -20.69 -25.35 17.53
N SER A 254 -21.29 -26.36 18.15
CA SER A 254 -20.60 -27.56 18.64
C SER A 254 -21.55 -28.75 18.71
N GLY A 255 -21.01 -29.96 18.65
CA GLY A 255 -21.79 -31.19 18.78
C GLY A 255 -20.94 -32.45 18.99
N THR A 256 -21.62 -33.57 19.20
CA THR A 256 -21.03 -34.91 19.24
C THR A 256 -21.75 -35.82 18.26
N GLY A 257 -21.01 -36.67 17.54
CA GLY A 257 -21.62 -37.52 16.51
C GLY A 257 -22.02 -36.74 15.27
N SER A 258 -22.94 -37.27 14.47
CA SER A 258 -23.45 -36.55 13.29
C SER A 258 -24.39 -35.41 13.70
N GLY A 259 -24.45 -34.35 12.89
CA GLY A 259 -25.29 -33.18 13.16
C GLY A 259 -25.35 -32.20 11.98
N THR A 260 -25.84 -30.99 12.22
CA THR A 260 -25.95 -29.94 11.20
C THR A 260 -25.53 -28.60 11.78
N VAL A 261 -24.77 -27.82 11.01
CA VAL A 261 -24.37 -26.44 11.32
C VAL A 261 -25.18 -25.48 10.45
N GLY A 262 -25.89 -24.55 11.08
CA GLY A 262 -26.68 -23.52 10.43
C GLY A 262 -25.89 -22.24 10.22
N TYR A 263 -25.99 -21.73 9.00
CA TYR A 263 -25.41 -20.53 8.40
C TYR A 263 -26.27 -19.31 8.10
N SER A 264 -25.78 -18.08 8.27
CA SER A 264 -26.21 -16.95 7.44
C SER A 264 -25.02 -16.14 6.95
N ILE A 265 -25.20 -15.41 5.85
CA ILE A 265 -24.23 -14.48 5.27
C ILE A 265 -24.86 -13.12 5.06
N ASP A 266 -24.11 -12.06 5.33
CA ASP A 266 -24.53 -10.68 5.08
C ASP A 266 -24.54 -10.36 3.57
N GLU A 267 -25.19 -9.27 3.15
CA GLU A 267 -25.05 -8.76 1.77
C GLU A 267 -23.60 -8.33 1.51
N ASN A 268 -23.09 -8.63 0.30
CA ASN A 268 -21.81 -8.12 -0.16
C ASN A 268 -21.99 -6.84 -0.97
N ILE A 269 -21.78 -5.71 -0.31
CA ILE A 269 -21.84 -4.37 -0.93
C ILE A 269 -20.54 -3.98 -1.64
N GLU A 270 -19.47 -4.78 -1.48
CA GLU A 270 -18.19 -4.52 -2.12
C GLU A 270 -18.20 -4.90 -3.60
N PRO A 271 -17.46 -4.18 -4.47
CA PRO A 271 -17.30 -4.50 -5.89
C PRO A 271 -16.90 -5.94 -6.16
N ASP A 272 -15.90 -6.43 -5.43
CA ASP A 272 -15.31 -7.75 -5.66
C ASP A 272 -16.10 -8.84 -4.93
N ALA A 273 -16.08 -10.05 -5.52
CA ALA A 273 -16.53 -11.24 -4.83
C ALA A 273 -15.67 -11.50 -3.59
N ARG A 274 -16.31 -11.90 -2.49
CA ARG A 274 -15.63 -12.28 -1.25
C ARG A 274 -15.73 -13.78 -1.02
N THR A 275 -14.71 -14.35 -0.39
CA THR A 275 -14.68 -15.76 0.00
C THR A 275 -14.34 -15.86 1.47
N GLY A 276 -15.07 -16.71 2.18
CA GLY A 276 -14.90 -16.97 3.60
C GLY A 276 -15.02 -18.46 3.88
N THR A 277 -14.74 -18.86 5.10
CA THR A 277 -14.67 -20.27 5.47
C THR A 277 -15.36 -20.56 6.78
N ILE A 278 -16.04 -21.71 6.84
CA ILE A 278 -16.54 -22.30 8.07
C ILE A 278 -15.72 -23.57 8.32
N THR A 279 -15.02 -23.62 9.44
CA THR A 279 -14.24 -24.78 9.87
C THR A 279 -15.03 -25.58 10.90
N ILE A 280 -15.24 -26.87 10.65
CA ILE A 280 -15.98 -27.80 11.51
C ILE A 280 -15.10 -29.02 11.79
N GLY A 281 -14.67 -29.20 13.02
CA GLY A 281 -13.83 -30.35 13.44
C GLY A 281 -12.61 -30.59 12.53
N GLY A 282 -11.97 -29.51 12.08
CA GLY A 282 -10.81 -29.54 11.18
C GLY A 282 -11.11 -29.72 9.69
N LYS A 283 -12.39 -29.78 9.28
CA LYS A 283 -12.83 -29.72 7.87
C LYS A 283 -13.28 -28.31 7.52
N THR A 284 -13.10 -27.90 6.28
CA THR A 284 -13.40 -26.54 5.81
C THR A 284 -14.50 -26.57 4.76
N CYS A 285 -15.54 -25.77 4.97
CA CYS A 285 -16.49 -25.39 3.94
C CYS A 285 -16.15 -23.98 3.43
N THR A 286 -16.00 -23.82 2.12
CA THR A 286 -15.69 -22.53 1.49
C THR A 286 -16.97 -21.85 1.00
N ILE A 287 -17.24 -20.65 1.48
CA ILE A 287 -18.38 -19.84 1.05
C ILE A 287 -17.89 -18.75 0.10
N THR A 288 -18.38 -18.74 -1.13
CA THR A 288 -18.10 -17.66 -2.10
C THR A 288 -19.35 -16.83 -2.31
N GLN A 289 -19.24 -15.51 -2.17
CA GLN A 289 -20.33 -14.57 -2.39
C GLN A 289 -19.91 -13.55 -3.46
N ARG A 290 -20.77 -13.33 -4.46
CA ARG A 290 -20.51 -12.32 -5.51
C ARG A 290 -20.41 -10.91 -4.92
N GLY A 291 -19.65 -10.04 -5.57
CA GLY A 291 -19.64 -8.60 -5.27
C GLY A 291 -20.71 -7.86 -6.07
N THR A 292 -20.72 -6.54 -5.95
CA THR A 292 -21.64 -5.67 -6.69
C THR A 292 -21.27 -5.55 -8.18
N TYR A 293 -20.06 -5.92 -8.60
CA TYR A 293 -19.61 -5.79 -9.99
C TYR A 293 -19.91 -7.05 -10.79
N ASP A 294 -20.61 -6.86 -11.91
CA ASP A 294 -20.92 -7.91 -12.88
C ASP A 294 -19.92 -7.88 -14.05
N ASN A 295 -19.72 -9.03 -14.70
CA ASN A 295 -19.06 -9.06 -16.01
C ASN A 295 -20.03 -8.53 -17.09
N LEU A 296 -19.88 -7.26 -17.41
CA LEU A 296 -20.66 -6.51 -18.38
C LEU A 296 -20.35 -6.90 -19.83
N ALA A 297 -19.21 -7.54 -20.09
CA ALA A 297 -18.79 -7.86 -21.45
C ALA A 297 -19.60 -9.00 -22.10
N LEU A 298 -20.24 -9.86 -21.29
CA LEU A 298 -20.89 -11.09 -21.76
C LEU A 298 -21.93 -10.84 -22.85
N ALA A 299 -21.85 -11.60 -23.95
CA ALA A 299 -22.85 -11.60 -25.01
C ALA A 299 -24.25 -12.01 -24.50
N SER A 300 -24.32 -12.87 -23.47
CA SER A 300 -25.58 -13.25 -22.81
C SER A 300 -26.27 -12.08 -22.09
N ARG A 301 -25.58 -10.95 -21.92
CA ARG A 301 -26.13 -9.69 -21.39
C ARG A 301 -26.42 -8.64 -22.48
N GLY A 302 -26.32 -9.01 -23.76
CA GLY A 302 -26.60 -8.12 -24.89
C GLY A 302 -25.39 -7.33 -25.42
N SER A 303 -24.23 -7.46 -24.79
CA SER A 303 -22.99 -6.84 -25.24
C SER A 303 -22.56 -7.36 -26.61
N THR A 304 -21.96 -6.49 -27.41
CA THR A 304 -21.50 -6.82 -28.76
C THR A 304 -20.04 -6.46 -28.94
N ILE A 305 -19.31 -7.23 -29.73
CA ILE A 305 -17.90 -6.96 -30.03
C ILE A 305 -17.66 -6.99 -31.53
N ALA A 306 -16.80 -6.09 -32.01
CA ALA A 306 -16.35 -6.03 -33.39
C ALA A 306 -14.83 -6.04 -33.43
N GLY A 307 -14.24 -6.78 -34.37
CA GLY A 307 -12.80 -6.79 -34.61
C GLY A 307 -12.44 -6.20 -35.97
N SER A 308 -11.27 -5.58 -36.08
CA SER A 308 -10.67 -5.22 -37.37
C SER A 308 -9.76 -6.34 -37.86
N ASN A 309 -9.66 -6.56 -39.18
CA ASN A 309 -8.68 -7.45 -39.81
C ASN A 309 -8.50 -8.79 -39.09
N GLY A 310 -9.58 -9.52 -38.84
CA GLY A 310 -9.59 -10.66 -37.92
C GLY A 310 -10.82 -11.54 -38.09
N ASP A 311 -11.03 -12.46 -37.15
CA ASP A 311 -12.23 -13.30 -37.10
C ASP A 311 -12.48 -13.77 -35.64
N ARG A 312 -13.68 -14.29 -35.38
CA ARG A 312 -14.09 -14.98 -34.14
C ARG A 312 -14.07 -14.12 -32.87
N TRP A 313 -14.15 -12.80 -32.99
CA TRP A 313 -14.18 -11.91 -31.84
C TRP A 313 -15.34 -12.17 -30.87
N ASN A 314 -16.46 -12.77 -31.31
CA ASN A 314 -17.56 -13.15 -30.40
C ASN A 314 -17.14 -14.15 -29.31
N THR A 315 -16.08 -14.93 -29.54
CA THR A 315 -15.52 -15.83 -28.51
C THR A 315 -14.90 -15.10 -27.33
N LEU A 316 -14.54 -13.81 -27.49
CA LEU A 316 -13.96 -13.02 -26.40
C LEU A 316 -14.99 -12.70 -25.32
N ILE A 317 -16.29 -12.88 -25.57
CA ILE A 317 -17.34 -12.45 -24.65
C ILE A 317 -18.39 -13.55 -24.44
N ASP A 318 -18.04 -14.81 -24.73
CA ASP A 318 -18.94 -15.94 -24.56
C ASP A 318 -18.87 -16.55 -23.15
N GLY A 319 -17.91 -16.12 -22.33
CA GLY A 319 -17.71 -16.60 -20.96
C GLY A 319 -16.96 -17.93 -20.88
N SER A 320 -16.47 -18.47 -21.99
CA SER A 320 -15.79 -19.76 -22.05
C SER A 320 -14.29 -19.62 -21.87
N THR A 321 -13.82 -19.90 -20.65
CA THR A 321 -12.39 -19.77 -20.31
C THR A 321 -11.61 -21.10 -20.36
N THR A 322 -12.18 -22.16 -20.91
CA THR A 322 -11.58 -23.51 -20.95
C THR A 322 -11.72 -24.15 -22.32
N GLY A 323 -10.93 -25.19 -22.63
CA GLY A 323 -11.03 -25.93 -23.90
C GLY A 323 -10.53 -25.18 -25.14
N TYR A 324 -10.08 -23.93 -25.01
CA TYR A 324 -9.68 -23.06 -26.12
C TYR A 324 -8.40 -23.48 -26.85
N THR A 325 -7.62 -24.41 -26.30
CA THR A 325 -6.38 -24.94 -26.88
C THR A 325 -6.59 -26.18 -27.78
N GLY A 326 -7.83 -26.67 -27.89
CA GLY A 326 -8.18 -27.85 -28.71
C GLY A 326 -8.32 -27.58 -30.21
N SER A 327 -8.83 -28.58 -30.95
CA SER A 327 -9.11 -28.47 -32.40
C SER A 327 -10.17 -27.42 -32.73
N GLN A 328 -11.07 -27.15 -31.78
CA GLN A 328 -11.97 -26.00 -31.79
C GLN A 328 -11.23 -24.80 -31.18
N LYS A 329 -10.82 -23.87 -32.05
CA LYS A 329 -10.16 -22.63 -31.66
C LYS A 329 -11.16 -21.69 -30.97
N GLY A 330 -11.26 -21.79 -29.64
CA GLY A 330 -12.06 -20.91 -28.78
C GLY A 330 -11.37 -19.58 -28.49
N TYR A 331 -10.93 -18.87 -29.54
CA TYR A 331 -10.30 -17.56 -29.42
C TYR A 331 -10.61 -16.71 -30.64
N GLY A 332 -10.67 -15.39 -30.44
CA GLY A 332 -10.70 -14.39 -31.49
C GLY A 332 -9.31 -13.84 -31.77
N PHE A 333 -9.11 -13.36 -32.98
CA PHE A 333 -7.83 -12.77 -33.36
C PHE A 333 -8.03 -11.58 -34.29
N THR A 334 -7.05 -10.69 -34.27
CA THR A 334 -6.92 -9.54 -35.18
C THR A 334 -5.48 -9.45 -35.66
N TYR A 335 -5.24 -8.91 -36.85
CA TYR A 335 -3.89 -8.66 -37.36
C TYR A 335 -3.49 -7.21 -37.16
N TRP A 336 -2.35 -6.99 -36.52
CA TRP A 336 -1.67 -5.71 -36.67
C TRP A 336 -0.81 -5.77 -37.93
N LYS A 337 -0.94 -4.76 -38.81
CA LYS A 337 -0.03 -4.60 -39.95
C LYS A 337 1.09 -3.66 -39.51
N ASN A 338 2.34 -3.96 -39.86
CA ASN A 338 3.48 -3.03 -39.71
C ASN A 338 3.39 -1.89 -40.75
N ALA A 339 2.21 -1.27 -40.91
CA ALA A 339 1.95 -0.15 -41.81
C ALA A 339 1.14 0.91 -41.06
N PRO A 340 1.39 2.21 -41.27
CA PRO A 340 0.59 3.28 -40.69
C PRO A 340 -0.88 3.16 -41.16
N GLY A 341 -1.84 3.19 -40.22
CA GLY A 341 -3.24 3.52 -40.54
C GLY A 341 -4.35 2.62 -40.00
N ALA A 342 -4.10 1.40 -39.52
CA ALA A 342 -5.13 0.59 -38.82
C ALA A 342 -4.50 -0.57 -38.03
N PRO A 343 -4.17 -0.40 -36.73
CA PRO A 343 -3.75 -1.52 -35.90
C PRO A 343 -4.88 -2.55 -35.75
N GLY A 344 -4.53 -3.79 -35.43
CA GLY A 344 -5.52 -4.83 -35.14
C GLY A 344 -6.22 -4.51 -33.82
N GLN A 345 -7.54 -4.35 -33.87
CA GLN A 345 -8.34 -3.84 -32.76
C GLN A 345 -9.59 -4.68 -32.53
N PHE A 346 -10.02 -4.76 -31.27
CA PHE A 346 -11.36 -5.17 -30.88
C PHE A 346 -12.06 -3.99 -30.20
N VAL A 347 -13.32 -3.75 -30.54
CA VAL A 347 -14.18 -2.75 -29.91
C VAL A 347 -15.38 -3.48 -29.32
N LEU A 348 -15.48 -3.46 -27.99
CA LEU A 348 -16.59 -3.97 -27.21
C LEU A 348 -17.56 -2.83 -26.90
N ASP A 349 -18.85 -3.05 -27.12
CA ASP A 349 -19.96 -2.17 -26.72
C ASP A 349 -20.80 -2.91 -25.68
N VAL A 350 -20.78 -2.45 -24.43
CA VAL A 350 -21.58 -3.01 -23.32
C VAL A 350 -23.02 -2.48 -23.29
N LYS A 351 -23.44 -1.75 -24.33
CA LYS A 351 -24.78 -1.20 -24.61
C LYS A 351 -25.24 -0.05 -23.74
N GLU A 352 -24.74 0.06 -22.53
CA GLU A 352 -25.09 1.13 -21.60
C GLU A 352 -23.82 1.78 -21.02
N LEU A 353 -23.96 3.00 -20.50
CA LEU A 353 -22.88 3.65 -19.78
C LEU A 353 -22.74 3.00 -18.40
N CYS A 354 -21.56 2.46 -18.10
CA CYS A 354 -21.34 1.70 -16.88
C CYS A 354 -20.16 2.29 -16.10
N ARG A 355 -20.19 2.18 -14.77
CA ARG A 355 -19.04 2.44 -13.91
C ARG A 355 -18.19 1.19 -13.86
N VAL A 356 -16.95 1.25 -14.34
CA VAL A 356 -16.06 0.10 -14.49
C VAL A 356 -14.76 0.37 -13.76
N ASN A 357 -14.18 -0.62 -13.09
CA ASN A 357 -12.87 -0.47 -12.42
C ASN A 357 -11.89 -1.60 -12.72
N ARG A 358 -12.34 -2.64 -13.45
CA ARG A 358 -11.57 -3.85 -13.66
C ARG A 358 -11.87 -4.48 -15.00
N ILE A 359 -10.79 -4.91 -15.66
CA ILE A 359 -10.83 -5.69 -16.89
C ILE A 359 -10.00 -6.95 -16.67
N ARG A 360 -10.54 -8.11 -17.08
CA ARG A 360 -9.74 -9.33 -17.19
C ARG A 360 -9.63 -9.74 -18.65
N LEU A 361 -8.43 -10.10 -19.07
CA LEU A 361 -8.15 -10.57 -20.42
C LEU A 361 -7.44 -11.91 -20.34
N LEU A 362 -7.99 -12.94 -20.97
CA LEU A 362 -7.28 -14.18 -21.19
C LEU A 362 -6.61 -14.14 -22.56
N LEU A 363 -5.31 -13.85 -22.58
CA LEU A 363 -4.53 -13.95 -23.81
C LEU A 363 -4.19 -15.40 -24.11
N TRP A 364 -4.08 -15.75 -25.40
CA TRP A 364 -3.66 -17.10 -25.79
C TRP A 364 -2.35 -17.50 -25.11
N ASN A 365 -2.34 -18.68 -24.48
CA ASN A 365 -1.20 -19.23 -23.76
C ASN A 365 -0.94 -20.71 -24.11
N GLY A 366 -1.43 -21.18 -25.26
CA GLY A 366 -1.25 -22.57 -25.71
C GLY A 366 0.18 -22.92 -26.15
N ASP A 367 1.07 -21.93 -26.30
CA ASP A 367 2.49 -22.11 -26.58
C ASP A 367 3.33 -20.99 -25.92
N SER A 368 4.60 -20.85 -26.30
CA SER A 368 5.54 -19.92 -25.69
C SER A 368 5.34 -18.44 -26.08
N ARG A 369 4.36 -18.12 -26.93
CA ARG A 369 4.16 -16.74 -27.41
C ARG A 369 3.75 -15.77 -26.30
N TYR A 370 4.07 -14.50 -26.53
CA TYR A 370 3.64 -13.38 -25.69
C TYR A 370 3.23 -12.18 -26.54
N TYR A 371 2.49 -11.25 -25.91
CA TYR A 371 1.82 -10.14 -26.55
C TYR A 371 2.17 -8.79 -25.93
N ARG A 372 1.85 -7.71 -26.65
CA ARG A 372 1.80 -6.32 -26.15
C ARG A 372 0.55 -5.64 -26.71
N TYR A 373 -0.04 -4.75 -25.92
CA TYR A 373 -1.32 -4.11 -26.23
C TYR A 373 -1.53 -2.85 -25.39
N PHE A 374 -2.58 -2.11 -25.69
CA PHE A 374 -3.17 -1.15 -24.76
C PHE A 374 -4.69 -1.23 -24.84
N ILE A 375 -5.36 -0.76 -23.78
CA ILE A 375 -6.82 -0.73 -23.68
C ILE A 375 -7.25 0.71 -23.46
N GLU A 376 -8.29 1.11 -24.16
CA GLU A 376 -8.97 2.38 -23.99
C GLU A 376 -10.44 2.16 -23.64
N ALA A 377 -11.03 3.13 -22.95
CA ALA A 377 -12.44 3.20 -22.65
C ALA A 377 -13.03 4.50 -23.20
N SER A 378 -14.31 4.47 -23.55
CA SER A 378 -15.02 5.62 -24.10
C SER A 378 -16.49 5.61 -23.70
N ALA A 379 -17.02 6.78 -23.41
CA ALA A 379 -18.44 6.95 -23.12
C ALA A 379 -19.30 7.05 -24.40
N ASP A 380 -18.76 7.64 -25.46
CA ASP A 380 -19.46 8.03 -26.68
C ASP A 380 -18.99 7.26 -27.95
N GLY A 381 -17.93 6.46 -27.83
CA GLY A 381 -17.30 5.75 -28.94
C GLY A 381 -16.38 6.62 -29.80
N VAL A 382 -16.27 7.92 -29.48
CA VAL A 382 -15.51 8.93 -30.25
C VAL A 382 -14.29 9.39 -29.47
N ASN A 383 -14.48 9.77 -28.20
CA ASN A 383 -13.44 10.22 -27.29
C ASN A 383 -12.94 9.05 -26.45
N TRP A 384 -11.66 8.71 -26.58
CA TRP A 384 -11.06 7.54 -25.96
C TRP A 384 -10.03 7.93 -24.91
N THR A 385 -10.08 7.28 -23.76
CA THR A 385 -9.09 7.42 -22.69
C THR A 385 -8.37 6.10 -22.50
N MET A 386 -7.04 6.10 -22.51
CA MET A 386 -6.25 4.91 -22.25
C MET A 386 -6.37 4.50 -20.77
N ILE A 387 -6.83 3.28 -20.52
CA ILE A 387 -7.04 2.73 -19.17
C ILE A 387 -6.03 1.63 -18.82
N ALA A 388 -5.29 1.12 -19.80
CA ALA A 388 -4.17 0.21 -19.56
C ALA A 388 -3.13 0.29 -20.68
N ASP A 389 -1.87 0.53 -20.32
CA ASP A 389 -0.73 0.42 -21.23
C ASP A 389 0.10 -0.84 -20.93
N ARG A 390 0.16 -1.73 -21.91
CA ARG A 390 0.92 -2.99 -21.91
C ARG A 390 1.77 -3.09 -23.18
N THR A 391 2.16 -1.94 -23.74
CA THR A 391 2.98 -1.82 -24.96
C THR A 391 4.44 -2.23 -24.74
N THR A 392 4.85 -2.44 -23.49
CA THR A 392 6.16 -2.99 -23.09
C THR A 392 5.97 -4.28 -22.29
N GLY A 393 6.96 -5.18 -22.30
CA GLY A 393 6.91 -6.46 -21.57
C GLY A 393 6.53 -7.69 -22.40
N GLN A 394 6.25 -8.79 -21.70
CA GLN A 394 5.88 -10.10 -22.25
C GLN A 394 4.58 -10.63 -21.59
N TRP A 395 3.42 -10.31 -22.17
CA TRP A 395 2.11 -10.65 -21.58
C TRP A 395 1.50 -11.89 -22.20
N LYS A 396 0.99 -12.82 -21.38
CA LYS A 396 0.33 -14.07 -21.81
C LYS A 396 -0.58 -14.62 -20.72
N GLY A 397 -1.60 -15.40 -21.10
CA GLY A 397 -2.57 -15.96 -20.15
C GLY A 397 -3.44 -14.87 -19.52
N TRP A 398 -3.97 -15.14 -18.33
CA TRP A 398 -4.82 -14.20 -17.60
C TRP A 398 -4.08 -12.91 -17.23
N GLN A 399 -4.68 -11.79 -17.61
CA GLN A 399 -4.33 -10.45 -17.21
C GLN A 399 -5.47 -9.94 -16.33
N ASP A 400 -5.14 -9.40 -15.17
CA ASP A 400 -6.10 -8.76 -14.27
C ASP A 400 -5.69 -7.30 -14.13
N ILE A 401 -6.51 -6.42 -14.68
CA ILE A 401 -6.21 -4.99 -14.83
C ILE A 401 -7.24 -4.27 -13.98
N ARG A 402 -6.77 -3.63 -12.91
CA ARG A 402 -7.57 -2.81 -12.01
C ARG A 402 -7.13 -1.37 -12.13
N PHE A 403 -8.06 -0.44 -12.06
CA PHE A 403 -7.80 0.99 -12.14
C PHE A 403 -8.71 1.76 -11.18
N ASP A 404 -8.12 2.77 -10.55
CA ASP A 404 -8.73 3.67 -9.56
C ASP A 404 -8.27 5.09 -9.91
N PRO A 405 -9.18 6.07 -10.11
CA PRO A 405 -10.63 5.97 -10.02
C PRO A 405 -11.26 5.09 -11.10
N GLU A 406 -12.51 4.68 -10.83
CA GLU A 406 -13.35 3.99 -11.82
C GLU A 406 -13.56 4.86 -13.06
N VAL A 407 -13.72 4.21 -14.22
CA VAL A 407 -14.07 4.88 -15.47
C VAL A 407 -15.54 4.70 -15.77
N VAL A 408 -16.18 5.75 -16.29
CA VAL A 408 -17.51 5.63 -16.89
C VAL A 408 -17.36 5.41 -18.38
N ALA A 409 -17.79 4.24 -18.85
CA ALA A 409 -17.64 3.87 -20.25
C ALA A 409 -18.73 2.91 -20.70
N ARG A 410 -19.06 3.02 -21.99
CA ARG A 410 -19.89 2.08 -22.74
C ARG A 410 -19.06 1.26 -23.73
N TYR A 411 -18.01 1.87 -24.26
CA TYR A 411 -17.15 1.27 -25.26
C TYR A 411 -15.77 1.00 -24.71
N PHE A 412 -15.20 -0.15 -25.06
CA PHE A 412 -13.84 -0.53 -24.73
C PHE A 412 -13.10 -0.95 -25.98
N ARG A 413 -11.88 -0.44 -26.19
CA ARG A 413 -11.05 -0.75 -27.35
C ARG A 413 -9.76 -1.41 -26.90
N LEU A 414 -9.51 -2.61 -27.39
CA LEU A 414 -8.28 -3.36 -27.18
C LEU A 414 -7.46 -3.32 -28.47
N THR A 415 -6.29 -2.70 -28.40
CA THR A 415 -5.38 -2.57 -29.55
C THR A 415 -4.17 -3.48 -29.34
N GLY A 416 -4.04 -4.51 -30.19
CA GLY A 416 -2.86 -5.37 -30.21
C GLY A 416 -1.71 -4.70 -30.93
N THR A 417 -0.55 -4.56 -30.28
CA THR A 417 0.63 -3.89 -30.85
C THR A 417 1.79 -4.83 -31.17
N TYR A 418 1.79 -6.05 -30.60
CA TYR A 418 2.84 -7.03 -30.83
C TYR A 418 2.41 -8.45 -30.44
N ASN A 419 3.00 -9.44 -31.12
CA ASN A 419 3.07 -10.86 -30.75
C ASN A 419 4.46 -11.37 -31.16
N SER A 420 5.08 -12.19 -30.31
CA SER A 420 6.43 -12.72 -30.48
C SER A 420 6.60 -13.75 -31.60
N VAL A 421 5.51 -14.25 -32.21
CA VAL A 421 5.55 -15.33 -33.21
C VAL A 421 5.13 -14.87 -34.61
N ASN A 422 4.04 -14.11 -34.73
CA ASN A 422 3.48 -13.67 -36.01
C ASN A 422 2.59 -12.44 -35.80
N SER A 423 2.07 -11.85 -36.88
CA SER A 423 1.25 -10.62 -36.88
C SER A 423 -0.16 -10.75 -36.26
N GLY A 424 -0.57 -11.89 -35.71
CA GLY A 424 -1.89 -12.08 -35.13
C GLY A 424 -1.92 -11.81 -33.62
N PHE A 425 -2.77 -10.90 -33.15
CA PHE A 425 -3.06 -10.69 -31.74
C PHE A 425 -4.29 -11.53 -31.34
N HIS A 426 -4.13 -12.44 -30.36
CA HIS A 426 -5.16 -13.44 -30.04
C HIS A 426 -5.65 -13.29 -28.61
N VAL A 427 -6.96 -13.31 -28.44
CA VAL A 427 -7.64 -13.19 -27.14
C VAL A 427 -8.67 -14.31 -27.03
N VAL A 428 -8.68 -14.97 -25.88
CA VAL A 428 -9.60 -16.05 -25.55
C VAL A 428 -10.85 -15.49 -24.91
N GLU A 429 -10.71 -14.66 -23.88
CA GLU A 429 -11.83 -14.06 -23.12
C GLU A 429 -11.48 -12.62 -22.73
N TRP A 430 -12.48 -11.75 -22.73
CA TRP A 430 -12.45 -10.37 -22.29
C TRP A 430 -13.63 -10.10 -21.36
N GLU A 431 -13.33 -9.90 -20.08
CA GLU A 431 -14.29 -9.56 -19.04
C GLU A 431 -14.15 -8.08 -18.66
N VAL A 432 -15.27 -7.40 -18.47
CA VAL A 432 -15.34 -6.00 -18.02
C VAL A 432 -16.21 -5.96 -16.76
N TYR A 433 -15.61 -5.65 -15.61
CA TYR A 433 -16.31 -5.65 -14.32
C TYR A 433 -16.69 -4.24 -13.90
N GLY A 434 -17.99 -4.07 -13.66
CA GLY A 434 -18.56 -2.79 -13.29
C GLY A 434 -20.00 -2.86 -12.82
N ILE A 435 -20.54 -1.69 -12.51
CA ILE A 435 -21.94 -1.47 -12.17
C ILE A 435 -22.63 -0.84 -13.40
N PRO A 436 -23.69 -1.46 -13.94
CA PRO A 436 -24.53 -0.84 -14.97
C PRO A 436 -25.37 0.32 -14.39
N PRO A 437 -26.09 1.10 -15.21
CA PRO A 437 -27.09 2.04 -14.70
C PRO A 437 -28.09 1.35 -13.76
N PRO A 438 -28.72 2.10 -12.83
CA PRO A 438 -29.78 1.56 -11.99
C PRO A 438 -30.91 0.92 -12.82
N SER A 439 -31.42 -0.22 -12.37
CA SER A 439 -32.52 -0.96 -13.01
C SER A 439 -33.90 -0.33 -12.83
N ALA A 440 -34.00 0.71 -12.01
CA ALA A 440 -35.16 1.59 -11.85
C ALA A 440 -34.80 3.00 -12.37
N PRO A 441 -35.78 3.84 -12.77
CA PRO A 441 -35.52 5.21 -13.19
C PRO A 441 -34.65 5.93 -12.16
N GLY A 442 -33.45 6.29 -12.55
CA GLY A 442 -32.50 6.98 -11.68
C GLY A 442 -31.18 7.25 -12.38
N LEU A 443 -30.29 7.93 -11.67
CA LEU A 443 -28.98 8.29 -12.17
C LEU A 443 -27.86 8.04 -11.16
N LEU A 444 -26.65 7.93 -11.69
CA LEU A 444 -25.36 7.95 -11.00
C LEU A 444 -24.49 9.04 -11.62
N ILE A 445 -23.54 9.56 -10.85
CA ILE A 445 -22.55 10.54 -11.34
C ILE A 445 -21.13 10.02 -11.12
N SER A 446 -20.20 10.42 -11.98
CA SER A 446 -18.77 10.14 -11.78
C SER A 446 -17.86 11.19 -12.43
N PRO A 447 -16.78 11.63 -11.74
CA PRO A 447 -16.49 11.32 -10.35
C PRO A 447 -17.53 11.98 -9.42
N ALA A 448 -17.65 11.52 -8.18
CA ALA A 448 -18.52 12.18 -7.18
C ALA A 448 -17.87 13.42 -6.56
N GLN A 449 -16.54 13.56 -6.69
CA GLN A 449 -15.79 14.73 -6.25
C GLN A 449 -14.56 14.99 -7.12
N ARG A 450 -14.08 16.23 -7.15
CA ARG A 450 -12.81 16.60 -7.78
C ARG A 450 -12.08 17.69 -7.00
N LEU A 451 -10.76 17.57 -6.88
CA LEU A 451 -9.86 18.60 -6.37
C LEU A 451 -9.16 19.31 -7.52
N HIS A 452 -9.19 20.64 -7.52
CA HIS A 452 -8.49 21.52 -8.45
C HIS A 452 -7.35 22.26 -7.76
N GLY A 453 -6.35 22.69 -8.56
CA GLY A 453 -5.31 23.60 -8.11
C GLY A 453 -5.84 25.00 -7.83
N THR A 454 -4.96 25.93 -7.49
CA THR A 454 -5.34 27.32 -7.17
C THR A 454 -5.78 28.14 -8.38
N GLY A 455 -5.40 27.72 -9.59
CA GLY A 455 -5.67 28.41 -10.86
C GLY A 455 -7.07 28.16 -11.42
N GLU A 456 -7.37 28.83 -12.53
CA GLU A 456 -8.56 28.54 -13.32
C GLU A 456 -8.39 27.22 -14.07
N GLU A 457 -9.39 26.34 -13.97
CA GLU A 457 -9.36 25.01 -14.56
C GLU A 457 -10.75 24.59 -15.04
N THR A 458 -10.81 23.66 -16.00
CA THR A 458 -12.06 23.02 -16.45
C THR A 458 -12.16 21.59 -15.97
N GLY A 459 -13.39 21.09 -15.82
CA GLY A 459 -13.66 19.70 -15.49
C GLY A 459 -14.95 19.18 -16.11
N THR A 460 -15.14 17.87 -16.00
CA THR A 460 -16.34 17.18 -16.47
C THR A 460 -16.80 16.20 -15.39
N VAL A 461 -18.11 16.13 -15.17
CA VAL A 461 -18.77 15.04 -14.43
C VAL A 461 -19.72 14.32 -15.38
N THR A 462 -19.61 13.00 -15.44
CA THR A 462 -20.44 12.14 -16.29
C THR A 462 -21.70 11.75 -15.52
N VAL A 463 -22.84 11.76 -16.21
CA VAL A 463 -24.14 11.31 -15.72
C VAL A 463 -24.48 9.98 -16.38
N VAL A 464 -24.73 8.97 -15.56
CA VAL A 464 -25.16 7.64 -16.00
C VAL A 464 -26.59 7.45 -15.53
N ALA A 465 -27.55 7.58 -16.44
CA ALA A 465 -28.97 7.47 -16.13
C ALA A 465 -29.66 6.44 -17.04
N THR A 466 -30.76 5.87 -16.53
CA THR A 466 -31.67 5.02 -17.31
C THR A 466 -32.12 5.74 -18.58
N GLU A 467 -32.29 5.03 -19.70
CA GLU A 467 -32.81 5.62 -20.94
C GLU A 467 -34.16 6.32 -20.68
N GLY A 468 -34.32 7.54 -21.19
CA GLY A 468 -35.51 8.37 -20.96
C GLY A 468 -35.54 9.15 -19.64
N TYR A 469 -34.53 8.99 -18.76
CA TYR A 469 -34.47 9.74 -17.50
C TYR A 469 -33.96 11.18 -17.74
N GLY A 470 -34.84 12.16 -17.57
CA GLY A 470 -34.46 13.58 -17.63
C GLY A 470 -33.77 14.05 -16.34
N TRP A 471 -32.70 14.82 -16.47
CA TRP A 471 -31.94 15.40 -15.34
C TRP A 471 -31.52 16.84 -15.61
N THR A 472 -31.25 17.59 -14.55
CA THR A 472 -30.75 18.98 -14.59
C THR A 472 -29.56 19.14 -13.65
N ALA A 473 -28.64 20.04 -14.00
CA ALA A 473 -27.43 20.32 -13.24
C ALA A 473 -27.43 21.77 -12.73
N VAL A 474 -27.29 21.97 -11.42
CA VAL A 474 -27.35 23.28 -10.77
C VAL A 474 -26.15 23.46 -9.86
N LYS A 475 -25.39 24.56 -10.06
CA LYS A 475 -24.24 24.93 -9.22
C LYS A 475 -24.66 25.72 -7.98
N ASP A 476 -23.93 25.59 -6.88
CA ASP A 476 -24.18 26.35 -5.63
C ASP A 476 -23.29 27.58 -5.44
N ALA A 477 -22.20 27.69 -6.20
CA ALA A 477 -21.20 28.74 -6.03
C ALA A 477 -20.94 29.54 -7.32
N ASP A 478 -20.66 30.82 -7.17
CA ASP A 478 -20.44 31.74 -8.30
C ASP A 478 -19.06 31.57 -8.95
N TRP A 479 -18.10 30.97 -8.24
CA TRP A 479 -16.78 30.67 -8.78
C TRP A 479 -16.76 29.41 -9.65
N ILE A 480 -17.87 28.67 -9.72
CA ILE A 480 -18.09 27.55 -10.65
C ILE A 480 -18.94 28.06 -11.82
N THR A 481 -18.65 27.64 -13.05
CA THR A 481 -19.50 27.91 -14.22
C THR A 481 -19.81 26.61 -14.95
N ILE A 482 -21.08 26.30 -15.22
CA ILE A 482 -21.45 25.18 -16.09
C ILE A 482 -21.29 25.65 -17.53
N LEU A 483 -20.39 25.01 -18.28
CA LEU A 483 -20.08 25.33 -19.66
C LEU A 483 -21.04 24.64 -20.64
N SER A 484 -21.50 23.42 -20.30
CA SER A 484 -22.49 22.66 -21.07
C SER A 484 -23.06 21.51 -20.24
N GLY A 485 -24.22 20.97 -20.64
CA GLY A 485 -24.89 19.86 -19.94
C GLY A 485 -25.59 20.32 -18.66
N ASP A 486 -26.20 21.50 -18.68
CA ASP A 486 -27.07 22.00 -17.61
C ASP A 486 -28.40 21.22 -17.51
N SER A 487 -28.74 20.45 -18.54
CA SER A 487 -29.78 19.42 -18.54
C SER A 487 -29.49 18.32 -19.56
N GLY A 488 -30.16 17.17 -19.40
CA GLY A 488 -30.05 16.05 -20.34
C GLY A 488 -31.13 15.00 -20.15
N GLU A 489 -31.19 14.03 -21.06
CA GLU A 489 -32.06 12.85 -20.99
C GLU A 489 -31.22 11.60 -21.23
N GLY A 490 -31.43 10.56 -20.41
CA GLY A 490 -30.57 9.40 -20.39
C GLY A 490 -29.17 9.74 -19.89
N SER A 491 -28.17 8.94 -20.28
CA SER A 491 -26.80 9.21 -19.86
C SER A 491 -26.16 10.36 -20.65
N GLY A 492 -25.32 11.18 -20.01
CA GLY A 492 -24.67 12.35 -20.60
C GLY A 492 -23.52 12.89 -19.75
N SER A 493 -23.18 14.18 -19.87
CA SER A 493 -22.12 14.80 -19.07
C SER A 493 -22.39 16.28 -18.82
N VAL A 494 -21.81 16.80 -17.73
CA VAL A 494 -21.79 18.23 -17.37
C VAL A 494 -20.34 18.70 -17.43
N MET A 495 -20.04 19.64 -18.32
CA MET A 495 -18.74 20.32 -18.34
C MET A 495 -18.82 21.63 -17.55
N TYR A 496 -17.80 21.91 -16.75
CA TYR A 496 -17.73 23.11 -15.91
C TYR A 496 -16.33 23.73 -15.91
N SER A 497 -16.23 24.97 -15.48
CA SER A 497 -14.98 25.63 -15.09
C SER A 497 -15.04 26.10 -13.65
N VAL A 498 -13.86 26.28 -13.05
CA VAL A 498 -13.65 26.91 -11.76
C VAL A 498 -12.76 28.14 -11.98
N SER A 499 -13.17 29.31 -11.52
CA SER A 499 -12.28 30.50 -11.51
C SER A 499 -11.12 30.30 -10.55
N ALA A 500 -10.03 31.07 -10.65
CA ALA A 500 -8.91 30.97 -9.72
C ALA A 500 -9.34 31.25 -8.27
N ASN A 501 -8.81 30.48 -7.31
CA ASN A 501 -9.01 30.72 -5.88
C ASN A 501 -7.88 31.58 -5.32
N ALA A 502 -8.09 32.90 -5.28
CA ALA A 502 -7.16 33.84 -4.66
C ALA A 502 -7.27 33.86 -3.11
N GLY A 503 -8.19 33.08 -2.53
CA GLY A 503 -8.37 32.98 -1.09
C GLY A 503 -7.31 32.12 -0.41
N ARG A 504 -7.09 32.37 0.88
CA ARG A 504 -6.14 31.64 1.73
C ARG A 504 -6.51 30.15 1.84
N ASP A 505 -7.80 29.85 2.02
CA ASP A 505 -8.28 28.51 2.30
C ASP A 505 -8.78 27.78 1.05
N THR A 506 -8.69 26.45 1.10
CA THR A 506 -9.40 25.57 0.15
C THR A 506 -10.89 25.89 0.21
N ARG A 507 -11.48 26.22 -0.93
CA ARG A 507 -12.92 26.43 -1.06
C ARG A 507 -13.60 25.19 -1.61
N THR A 508 -14.85 24.96 -1.19
CA THR A 508 -15.68 23.85 -1.65
C THR A 508 -16.97 24.40 -2.22
N GLY A 509 -17.43 23.82 -3.32
CA GLY A 509 -18.69 24.10 -3.99
C GLY A 509 -19.21 22.83 -4.64
N THR A 510 -20.44 22.84 -5.12
CA THR A 510 -21.11 21.66 -5.65
C THR A 510 -21.87 21.95 -6.93
N ILE A 511 -22.04 20.89 -7.73
CA ILE A 511 -23.03 20.82 -8.80
C ILE A 511 -24.02 19.71 -8.41
N ALA A 512 -25.26 20.08 -8.10
CA ALA A 512 -26.35 19.15 -7.88
C ALA A 512 -26.88 18.66 -9.23
N ILE A 513 -26.91 17.35 -9.44
CA ILE A 513 -27.44 16.68 -10.64
C ILE A 513 -28.60 15.81 -10.17
N ASP A 514 -29.81 16.37 -10.21
CA ASP A 514 -31.01 15.82 -9.59
C ASP A 514 -30.78 15.42 -8.12
N ASP A 515 -30.88 14.12 -7.77
CA ASP A 515 -30.69 13.60 -6.42
C ASP A 515 -29.22 13.33 -6.05
N LYS A 516 -28.26 13.64 -6.94
CA LYS A 516 -26.82 13.46 -6.71
C LYS A 516 -26.09 14.78 -6.55
N THR A 517 -25.01 14.75 -5.76
CA THR A 517 -24.16 15.92 -5.51
C THR A 517 -22.73 15.64 -5.99
N PHE A 518 -22.27 16.42 -6.97
CA PHE A 518 -20.87 16.44 -7.38
C PHE A 518 -20.11 17.51 -6.58
N THR A 519 -19.09 17.11 -5.81
CA THR A 519 -18.34 18.03 -4.93
C THR A 519 -17.05 18.52 -5.58
N ILE A 520 -16.87 19.83 -5.66
CA ILE A 520 -15.66 20.46 -6.20
C ILE A 520 -14.91 21.13 -5.05
N GLN A 521 -13.68 20.69 -4.82
CA GLN A 521 -12.73 21.37 -3.93
C GLN A 521 -11.68 22.09 -4.77
N GLN A 522 -11.29 23.29 -4.37
CA GLN A 522 -10.24 24.05 -5.04
C GLN A 522 -9.29 24.59 -3.99
N GLN A 523 -8.00 24.26 -4.12
CA GLN A 523 -6.97 24.68 -3.16
C GLN A 523 -6.92 26.21 -3.00
N GLY A 524 -6.65 26.68 -1.78
CA GLY A 524 -6.33 28.09 -1.52
C GLY A 524 -4.84 28.37 -1.69
N MET A 525 -4.45 29.65 -1.72
CA MET A 525 -3.06 30.09 -1.94
C MET A 525 -2.17 30.03 -0.69
N TYR A 526 -2.64 29.51 0.44
CA TYR A 526 -1.87 29.45 1.68
C TYR A 526 -0.96 28.22 1.76
N ASP A 527 0.34 28.43 1.62
CA ASP A 527 1.33 27.36 1.52
C ASP A 527 2.63 27.70 2.28
N ASN A 528 3.52 26.72 2.46
CA ASN A 528 4.88 26.94 2.95
C ASN A 528 5.75 27.57 1.85
N LEU A 529 5.85 28.90 1.88
CA LEU A 529 6.62 29.74 0.98
C LEU A 529 8.15 29.53 1.13
N ALA A 530 8.61 28.96 2.23
CA ALA A 530 10.04 28.80 2.48
C ALA A 530 10.68 27.70 1.63
N LEU A 531 9.90 26.74 1.10
CA LEU A 531 10.42 25.54 0.44
C LEU A 531 11.36 25.84 -0.73
N ALA A 532 12.53 25.20 -0.73
CA ALA A 532 13.49 25.27 -1.84
C ALA A 532 12.90 24.75 -3.16
N SER A 533 11.97 23.80 -3.11
CA SER A 533 11.24 23.31 -4.29
C SER A 533 10.37 24.39 -4.96
N ARG A 534 10.10 25.50 -4.26
CA ARG A 534 9.42 26.69 -4.78
C ARG A 534 10.39 27.79 -5.25
N GLY A 535 11.70 27.53 -5.25
CA GLY A 535 12.73 28.47 -5.68
C GLY A 535 13.26 29.39 -4.58
N SER A 536 12.74 29.28 -3.35
CA SER A 536 13.24 29.99 -2.18
C SER A 536 14.69 29.63 -1.89
N THR A 537 15.45 30.60 -1.42
CA THR A 537 16.88 30.43 -1.12
C THR A 537 17.22 30.94 0.24
N ILE A 538 18.23 30.34 0.87
CA ILE A 538 18.69 30.77 2.19
C ILE A 538 20.19 31.04 2.16
N THR A 539 20.56 32.19 2.71
CA THR A 539 21.95 32.56 2.96
C THR A 539 22.18 32.62 4.46
N GLY A 540 23.42 32.52 4.89
CA GLY A 540 23.76 32.58 6.30
C GLY A 540 25.16 33.11 6.51
N SER A 541 25.51 33.37 7.76
CA SER A 541 26.86 33.74 8.17
C SER A 541 27.46 32.62 9.02
N ASN A 542 28.79 32.48 9.01
CA ASN A 542 29.53 31.66 9.97
C ASN A 542 28.95 30.25 10.17
N GLY A 543 28.63 29.52 9.09
CA GLY A 543 27.82 28.31 9.17
C GLY A 543 27.86 27.46 7.90
N SER A 544 27.06 26.40 7.84
CA SER A 544 26.88 25.59 6.63
C SER A 544 25.55 24.85 6.60
N ARG A 545 25.21 24.26 5.44
CA ARG A 545 24.04 23.39 5.19
C ARG A 545 22.70 24.10 5.31
N TRP A 546 22.66 25.36 4.92
CA TRP A 546 21.47 26.18 5.10
C TRP A 546 20.30 25.69 4.24
N ASP A 547 20.56 25.13 3.05
CA ASP A 547 19.50 24.57 2.18
C ASP A 547 18.64 23.50 2.87
N THR A 548 19.19 22.80 3.87
CA THR A 548 18.42 21.80 4.64
C THR A 548 17.36 22.43 5.56
N LEU A 549 17.39 23.74 5.79
CA LEU A 549 16.36 24.43 6.58
C LEU A 549 15.04 24.56 5.83
N ILE A 550 15.03 24.33 4.51
CA ILE A 550 13.88 24.61 3.66
C ILE A 550 13.62 23.47 2.66
N ASP A 551 14.12 22.27 2.97
CA ASP A 551 13.95 21.11 2.10
C ASP A 551 12.63 20.35 2.37
N GLY A 552 11.88 20.73 3.41
CA GLY A 552 10.63 20.09 3.82
C GLY A 552 10.83 18.79 4.62
N SER A 553 12.06 18.40 4.92
CA SER A 553 12.39 17.15 5.58
C SER A 553 12.41 17.28 7.10
N ILE A 554 11.28 16.95 7.74
CA ILE A 554 11.12 17.04 9.20
C ILE A 554 11.47 15.74 9.96
N THR A 555 12.04 14.74 9.29
CA THR A 555 12.36 13.42 9.88
C THR A 555 13.79 13.00 9.59
N GLY A 556 14.33 12.05 10.36
CA GLY A 556 15.66 11.46 10.12
C GLY A 556 16.86 12.37 10.43
N TYR A 557 16.65 13.60 10.89
CA TYR A 557 17.70 14.60 11.14
C TYR A 557 18.62 14.28 12.33
N THR A 558 18.27 13.30 13.18
CA THR A 558 19.08 12.86 14.34
C THR A 558 20.07 11.72 14.04
N GLY A 559 20.22 11.30 12.77
CA GLY A 559 21.09 10.21 12.32
C GLY A 559 22.51 10.63 11.88
N THR A 560 23.26 9.70 11.29
CA THR A 560 24.64 9.91 10.78
C THR A 560 24.70 10.96 9.65
N GLN A 561 23.62 11.10 8.89
CA GLN A 561 23.38 12.21 7.97
C GLN A 561 22.62 13.31 8.72
N LYS A 562 23.33 14.35 9.10
CA LYS A 562 22.81 15.50 9.86
C LYS A 562 21.97 16.39 8.93
N GLY A 563 20.66 16.17 8.89
CA GLY A 563 19.66 16.96 8.17
C GLY A 563 19.29 18.24 8.91
N TYR A 564 20.27 19.12 9.14
CA TYR A 564 20.08 20.44 9.73
C TYR A 564 21.17 21.40 9.23
N GLY A 565 20.83 22.68 9.19
CA GLY A 565 21.78 23.75 9.01
C GLY A 565 22.12 24.43 10.33
N PHE A 566 23.26 25.10 10.34
CA PHE A 566 23.73 25.78 11.54
C PHE A 566 24.53 27.04 11.19
N THR A 567 24.55 27.95 12.15
CA THR A 567 25.41 29.14 12.19
C THR A 567 26.09 29.21 13.56
N TYR A 568 27.26 29.83 13.66
CA TYR A 568 27.89 30.08 14.95
C TYR A 568 27.43 31.43 15.48
N TRP A 569 26.71 31.38 16.61
CA TRP A 569 26.51 32.57 17.40
C TRP A 569 27.84 32.96 18.06
N LYS A 570 28.27 34.20 17.81
CA LYS A 570 29.37 34.86 18.51
C LYS A 570 28.78 36.01 19.32
N ASN A 571 29.39 36.33 20.47
CA ASN A 571 29.16 37.58 21.21
C ASN A 571 29.75 38.79 20.43
N ASP A 572 29.51 38.85 19.13
CA ASP A 572 29.93 39.92 18.24
C ASP A 572 28.68 40.67 17.78
N PRO A 573 28.38 41.83 18.39
CA PRO A 573 27.27 42.67 17.97
C PRO A 573 27.39 43.15 16.53
N ALA A 574 28.60 43.17 15.94
CA ALA A 574 28.84 43.61 14.58
C ALA A 574 28.62 42.51 13.52
N ALA A 575 28.57 41.23 13.93
CA ALA A 575 28.40 40.10 13.00
C ALA A 575 27.82 38.83 13.68
N PRO A 576 26.54 38.85 14.10
CA PRO A 576 25.92 37.68 14.71
C PRO A 576 25.78 36.52 13.70
N GLY A 577 25.68 35.30 14.22
CA GLY A 577 25.33 34.13 13.42
C GLY A 577 23.86 34.21 12.98
N GLN A 578 23.61 34.34 11.68
CA GLN A 578 22.28 34.57 11.13
C GLN A 578 22.00 33.72 9.89
N PHE A 579 20.72 33.49 9.63
CA PHE A 579 20.19 33.00 8.36
C PHE A 579 19.26 34.05 7.77
N VAL A 580 19.29 34.22 6.45
CA VAL A 580 18.39 35.08 5.67
C VAL A 580 17.75 34.25 4.58
N LEU A 581 16.45 34.02 4.72
CA LEU A 581 15.58 33.39 3.73
C LEU A 581 15.05 34.46 2.76
N ASP A 582 15.15 34.21 1.46
CA ASP A 582 14.52 34.98 0.38
C ASP A 582 13.49 34.07 -0.30
N VAL A 583 12.20 34.39 -0.14
CA VAL A 583 11.08 33.65 -0.74
C VAL A 583 10.80 34.03 -2.20
N LYS A 584 11.67 34.86 -2.80
CA LYS A 584 11.69 35.29 -4.22
C LYS A 584 10.60 36.24 -4.68
N GLU A 585 9.49 36.32 -3.97
CA GLU A 585 8.41 37.27 -4.26
C GLU A 585 7.92 37.96 -2.97
N LEU A 586 7.22 39.09 -3.14
CA LEU A 586 6.59 39.77 -2.01
C LEU A 586 5.34 38.99 -1.59
N CYS A 587 5.27 38.60 -0.33
CA CYS A 587 4.20 37.76 0.20
C CYS A 587 3.50 38.40 1.39
N ARG A 588 2.23 38.04 1.59
CA ARG A 588 1.52 38.27 2.84
C ARG A 588 1.70 37.04 3.73
N VAL A 589 2.26 37.26 4.92
CA VAL A 589 2.69 36.21 5.85
C VAL A 589 2.14 36.50 7.23
N ASP A 590 1.66 35.47 7.93
CA ASP A 590 1.12 35.59 9.29
C ASP A 590 1.54 34.43 10.21
N ARG A 591 2.32 33.46 9.70
CA ARG A 591 2.81 32.33 10.49
C ARG A 591 4.18 31.87 10.04
N ILE A 592 5.05 31.62 11.02
CA ILE A 592 6.37 31.01 10.85
C ILE A 592 6.45 29.80 11.78
N ARG A 593 6.92 28.67 11.25
CA ARG A 593 7.28 27.51 12.08
C ARG A 593 8.77 27.23 11.96
N LEU A 594 9.37 26.87 13.08
CA LEU A 594 10.81 26.63 13.17
C LEU A 594 11.06 25.36 13.98
N LEU A 595 11.67 24.35 13.38
CA LEU A 595 12.13 23.16 14.09
C LEU A 595 13.57 23.38 14.55
N LEU A 596 13.76 23.76 15.81
CA LEU A 596 15.07 23.80 16.44
C LEU A 596 15.55 22.38 16.75
N TRP A 597 16.86 22.15 16.66
CA TRP A 597 17.45 20.85 17.01
C TRP A 597 16.98 20.38 18.38
N ASN A 598 16.45 19.16 18.45
CA ASN A 598 15.90 18.58 19.67
C ASN A 598 16.48 17.20 20.04
N GLY A 599 17.55 16.77 19.36
CA GLY A 599 18.16 15.45 19.52
C GLY A 599 18.88 15.20 20.86
N ASP A 600 19.09 16.23 21.67
CA ASP A 600 19.61 16.12 23.05
C ASP A 600 19.04 17.24 23.95
N SER A 601 19.55 17.43 25.17
CA SER A 601 18.99 18.35 26.17
C SER A 601 19.20 19.85 25.91
N ARG A 602 19.85 20.24 24.80
CA ARG A 602 20.16 21.65 24.54
C ARG A 602 18.92 22.51 24.25
N TYR A 603 19.02 23.81 24.54
CA TYR A 603 18.03 24.83 24.21
C TYR A 603 18.69 26.08 23.61
N TYR A 604 17.87 26.91 22.97
CA TYR A 604 18.30 28.05 22.15
C TYR A 604 17.60 29.35 22.54
N ARG A 605 18.20 30.47 22.11
CA ARG A 605 17.60 31.82 22.12
C ARG A 605 17.87 32.48 20.77
N TYR A 606 16.92 33.27 20.29
CA TYR A 606 16.97 33.89 18.96
C TYR A 606 15.96 35.04 18.86
N PHE A 607 15.96 35.73 17.73
CA PHE A 607 14.86 36.56 17.28
C PHE A 607 14.69 36.41 15.77
N ILE A 608 13.50 36.72 15.25
CA ILE A 608 13.19 36.70 13.82
C ILE A 608 12.72 38.09 13.40
N GLU A 609 13.21 38.54 12.25
CA GLU A 609 12.78 39.75 11.57
C GLU A 609 12.31 39.43 10.15
N ALA A 610 11.50 40.30 9.56
CA ALA A 610 11.06 40.21 8.18
C ALA A 610 11.22 41.55 7.46
N SER A 611 11.35 41.51 6.15
CA SER A 611 11.57 42.68 5.30
C SER A 611 10.97 42.49 3.91
N ALA A 612 10.39 43.54 3.35
CA ALA A 612 9.92 43.57 1.96
C ALA A 612 11.07 43.80 0.95
N ASP A 613 12.10 44.56 1.35
CA ASP A 613 13.15 45.08 0.48
C ASP A 613 14.56 44.53 0.80
N GLY A 614 14.71 43.79 1.89
CA GLY A 614 15.98 43.24 2.38
C GLY A 614 16.85 44.26 3.13
N VAL A 615 16.38 45.51 3.26
CA VAL A 615 17.10 46.64 3.87
C VAL A 615 16.42 47.06 5.17
N ASN A 616 15.11 47.24 5.15
CA ASN A 616 14.29 47.66 6.27
C ASN A 616 13.68 46.44 6.95
N TRP A 617 14.08 46.18 8.20
CA TRP A 617 13.72 44.96 8.93
C TRP A 617 12.76 45.28 10.07
N THR A 618 11.66 44.51 10.14
CA THR A 618 10.67 44.57 11.22
C THR A 618 10.76 43.32 12.08
N MET A 619 10.78 43.49 13.40
CA MET A 619 10.86 42.37 14.33
C MET A 619 9.54 41.59 14.41
N ILE A 620 9.61 40.28 14.19
CA ILE A 620 8.46 39.36 14.22
C ILE A 620 8.34 38.67 15.57
N THR A 621 9.46 38.21 16.11
CA THR A 621 9.48 37.61 17.45
C THR A 621 10.83 37.82 18.11
N ASP A 622 10.81 38.19 19.39
CA ASP A 622 11.98 38.20 20.26
C ASP A 622 11.89 37.03 21.24
N ARG A 623 12.81 36.07 21.10
CA ARG A 623 12.91 34.87 21.93
C ARG A 623 14.23 34.85 22.72
N THR A 624 14.85 36.02 22.93
CA THR A 624 16.17 36.16 23.57
C THR A 624 16.17 35.86 25.07
N ALA A 625 15.03 35.93 25.76
CA ALA A 625 14.94 35.69 27.20
C ALA A 625 14.61 34.24 27.61
N GLY A 626 14.29 33.34 26.67
CA GLY A 626 13.71 32.02 26.98
C GLY A 626 14.67 30.83 26.88
N GLN A 627 14.08 29.62 26.93
CA GLN A 627 14.74 28.34 26.67
C GLN A 627 13.93 27.57 25.61
N TRP A 628 14.31 27.67 24.34
CA TRP A 628 13.51 27.15 23.22
C TRP A 628 14.14 25.93 22.57
N LYS A 629 13.33 24.92 22.23
CA LYS A 629 13.79 23.64 21.67
C LYS A 629 12.65 22.98 20.88
N GLY A 630 12.98 22.27 19.81
CA GLY A 630 11.98 21.58 18.98
C GLY A 630 11.13 22.57 18.18
N TRP A 631 9.91 22.15 17.83
CA TRP A 631 8.98 22.98 17.07
C TRP A 631 8.61 24.26 17.81
N GLN A 632 8.79 25.37 17.13
CA GLN A 632 8.30 26.69 17.50
C GLN A 632 7.25 27.07 16.47
N ASP A 633 6.06 27.44 16.93
CA ASP A 633 4.97 27.92 16.09
C ASP A 633 4.72 29.39 16.45
N ILE A 634 4.92 30.27 15.48
CA ILE A 634 4.89 31.72 15.66
C ILE A 634 3.82 32.24 14.72
N GLN A 635 2.63 32.46 15.27
CA GLN A 635 1.53 33.09 14.57
C GLN A 635 1.41 34.55 15.00
N PHE A 636 1.14 35.44 14.06
CA PHE A 636 1.05 36.87 14.31
C PHE A 636 -0.09 37.49 13.49
N SER A 637 -0.60 38.62 13.97
CA SER A 637 -1.70 39.36 13.35
C SER A 637 -1.52 40.85 13.65
N PRO A 638 -1.75 41.76 12.68
CA PRO A 638 -2.15 41.48 11.29
C PRO A 638 -1.05 40.76 10.49
N GLU A 639 -1.40 40.25 9.30
CA GLU A 639 -0.41 39.75 8.34
C GLU A 639 0.59 40.86 7.98
N ILE A 640 1.82 40.47 7.64
CA ILE A 640 2.86 41.38 7.19
C ILE A 640 3.16 41.14 5.71
N GLU A 641 3.58 42.19 5.02
CA GLU A 641 4.17 42.07 3.68
C GLU A 641 5.69 41.89 3.81
N ALA A 642 6.19 40.75 3.33
CA ALA A 642 7.60 40.41 3.42
C ALA A 642 8.03 39.47 2.29
N ARG A 643 9.28 39.64 1.84
CA ARG A 643 9.99 38.74 0.93
C ARG A 643 11.16 38.05 1.63
N TYR A 644 11.80 38.77 2.56
CA TYR A 644 12.98 38.33 3.26
C TYR A 644 12.67 38.08 4.73
N PHE A 645 13.23 37.00 5.28
CA PHE A 645 13.13 36.66 6.70
C PHE A 645 14.52 36.42 7.26
N ARG A 646 14.84 37.03 8.39
CA ARG A 646 16.14 36.91 9.07
C ARG A 646 15.98 36.27 10.42
N LEU A 647 16.67 35.15 10.62
CA LEU A 647 16.73 34.42 11.88
C LEU A 647 18.11 34.62 12.49
N THR A 648 18.15 35.27 13.66
CA THR A 648 19.40 35.56 14.38
C THR A 648 19.48 34.70 15.63
N GLY A 649 20.41 33.74 15.64
CA GLY A 649 20.69 32.93 16.81
C GLY A 649 21.50 33.73 17.83
N THR A 650 21.03 33.79 19.08
CA THR A 650 21.68 34.58 20.15
C THR A 650 22.21 33.74 21.31
N PHE A 651 21.91 32.43 21.35
CA PHE A 651 22.41 31.52 22.37
C PHE A 651 22.15 30.06 22.02
N ASN A 652 23.02 29.17 22.49
CA ASN A 652 22.77 27.74 22.63
C ASN A 652 23.39 27.26 23.97
N SER A 653 22.65 26.47 24.74
CA SER A 653 23.07 25.99 26.06
C SER A 653 24.21 24.96 26.06
N ALA A 654 24.56 24.37 24.91
CA ALA A 654 25.56 23.31 24.81
C ALA A 654 26.88 23.75 24.15
N ASN A 655 26.82 24.67 23.19
CA ASN A 655 27.99 25.19 22.46
C ASN A 655 27.61 26.47 21.70
N ASN A 656 28.51 26.98 20.86
CA ASN A 656 28.30 28.21 20.09
C ASN A 656 27.53 28.03 18.77
N GLY A 657 27.12 26.81 18.39
CA GLY A 657 26.36 26.58 17.16
C GLY A 657 24.85 26.75 17.37
N PHE A 658 24.20 27.63 16.63
CA PHE A 658 22.74 27.71 16.54
C PHE A 658 22.25 26.81 15.40
N HIS A 659 21.40 25.83 15.70
CA HIS A 659 21.04 24.75 14.77
C HIS A 659 19.54 24.76 14.49
N VAL A 660 19.20 24.68 13.20
CA VAL A 660 17.83 24.66 12.70
C VAL A 660 17.68 23.46 11.78
N VAL A 661 16.65 22.67 12.01
CA VAL A 661 16.31 21.51 11.20
C VAL A 661 15.42 21.95 10.04
N GLU A 662 14.35 22.68 10.31
CA GLU A 662 13.38 23.13 9.30
C GLU A 662 12.87 24.53 9.65
N TRP A 663 12.62 25.35 8.64
CA TRP A 663 12.06 26.69 8.71
C TRP A 663 10.95 26.82 7.67
N GLU A 664 9.71 26.92 8.15
CA GLU A 664 8.52 27.09 7.33
C GLU A 664 7.99 28.52 7.48
N VAL A 665 7.60 29.14 6.36
CA VAL A 665 6.96 30.45 6.31
C VAL A 665 5.65 30.29 5.58
N TYR A 666 4.54 30.49 6.28
CA TYR A 666 3.22 30.30 5.71
C TYR A 666 2.56 31.62 5.36
N GLY A 667 2.07 31.69 4.14
CA GLY A 667 1.49 32.88 3.57
C GLY A 667 1.01 32.62 2.15
N TYR A 668 0.75 33.69 1.44
CA TYR A 668 0.35 33.68 0.03
C TYR A 668 1.02 34.87 -0.68
N PRO A 669 1.20 34.81 -2.01
CA PRO A 669 1.71 35.95 -2.77
C PRO A 669 0.91 37.20 -2.43
N ALA A 670 1.60 38.29 -2.12
CA ALA A 670 0.91 39.56 -2.01
C ALA A 670 0.29 39.83 -3.40
N PRO A 671 -0.97 40.28 -3.48
CA PRO A 671 -1.52 40.66 -4.77
C PRO A 671 -0.53 41.62 -5.42
N PRO A 672 -0.25 41.50 -6.74
CA PRO A 672 0.53 42.51 -7.43
C PRO A 672 -0.09 43.86 -7.08
N PRO A 673 0.72 44.91 -6.84
CA PRO A 673 0.17 46.23 -6.56
C PRO A 673 -0.89 46.50 -7.60
N ALA A 674 -2.12 46.77 -7.13
CA ALA A 674 -3.29 46.81 -8.01
C ALA A 674 -2.94 47.63 -9.27
N PRO A 675 -3.21 47.11 -10.48
CA PRO A 675 -2.94 47.87 -11.69
C PRO A 675 -3.59 49.24 -11.54
N LEU A 676 -2.85 50.28 -11.91
CA LEU A 676 -3.25 51.67 -11.73
C LEU A 676 -4.69 51.86 -12.21
N ARG A 677 -5.61 52.12 -11.28
CA ARG A 677 -6.93 52.64 -11.64
C ARG A 677 -6.72 54.05 -12.16
N VAL A 678 -6.58 54.17 -13.48
CA VAL A 678 -6.64 55.45 -14.20
C VAL A 678 -7.92 56.15 -13.78
N ARG A 679 -7.80 57.25 -13.02
CA ARG A 679 -8.92 58.16 -12.85
C ARG A 679 -9.07 58.90 -14.19
N LYS A 680 -10.17 58.64 -14.92
CA LYS A 680 -10.67 59.59 -15.93
C LYS A 680 -11.07 60.87 -15.19
N ALA A 681 -10.11 61.75 -14.94
CA ALA A 681 -10.39 63.07 -14.40
C ALA A 681 -10.95 63.96 -15.51
N ALA A 682 -12.01 64.71 -15.19
CA ALA A 682 -12.51 65.76 -16.06
C ALA A 682 -11.66 67.03 -15.87
N ARG A 683 -11.08 67.50 -16.98
CA ARG A 683 -10.66 68.87 -17.34
C ARG A 683 -10.41 69.84 -16.16
N ALA A 684 -9.15 69.99 -15.77
CA ALA A 684 -8.66 71.19 -15.10
C ALA A 684 -7.25 71.55 -15.59
N ALA A 685 -7.12 72.72 -16.23
CA ALA A 685 -5.85 73.28 -16.65
C ALA A 685 -5.06 73.77 -15.43
N SER A 686 -3.96 73.10 -15.11
CA SER A 686 -2.90 73.62 -14.24
C SER A 686 -1.55 73.30 -14.87
N SER A 687 -0.57 74.19 -14.75
CA SER A 687 0.78 74.02 -15.31
C SER A 687 1.45 72.76 -14.78
N SER A 688 1.63 71.76 -15.66
CA SER A 688 2.45 70.57 -15.40
C SER A 688 3.94 70.95 -15.42
N PRO A 689 4.80 70.35 -14.57
CA PRO A 689 6.25 70.46 -14.73
C PRO A 689 6.65 69.95 -16.11
N ARG A 690 7.33 70.78 -16.91
CA ARG A 690 7.75 70.39 -18.27
C ARG A 690 9.06 69.59 -18.22
N PRO A 691 9.13 68.39 -18.85
CA PRO A 691 10.37 67.64 -18.94
C PRO A 691 11.40 68.36 -19.82
N VAL A 692 12.69 68.14 -19.52
CA VAL A 692 13.81 68.60 -20.33
C VAL A 692 14.12 67.66 -21.50
N ASP A 693 13.66 66.41 -21.42
CA ASP A 693 13.79 65.43 -22.50
C ASP A 693 12.59 64.46 -22.50
N VAL A 694 12.19 64.03 -23.70
CA VAL A 694 11.06 63.12 -23.93
C VAL A 694 11.48 62.10 -24.99
N VAL A 695 11.55 60.83 -24.58
CA VAL A 695 11.96 59.73 -25.45
C VAL A 695 10.83 58.71 -25.51
N VAL A 696 10.48 58.26 -26.71
CA VAL A 696 9.39 57.30 -26.95
C VAL A 696 9.86 56.16 -27.84
N SER A 697 9.12 55.05 -27.80
CA SER A 697 9.44 53.83 -28.58
C SER A 697 9.36 54.01 -30.11
N SER A 698 8.71 55.06 -30.62
CA SER A 698 8.49 55.31 -32.06
C SER A 698 8.66 56.80 -32.40
N GLY A 699 9.63 57.14 -33.26
CA GLY A 699 10.20 58.51 -33.48
C GLY A 699 9.32 59.58 -34.17
N GLU A 700 9.95 60.61 -34.76
CA GLU A 700 9.43 61.97 -35.09
C GLU A 700 8.39 62.10 -36.25
N GLU A 701 7.31 61.31 -36.27
CA GLU A 701 6.11 61.64 -37.07
C GLU A 701 5.10 62.46 -36.23
N PRO A 702 4.20 63.26 -36.83
CA PRO A 702 3.33 64.19 -36.08
C PRO A 702 2.45 63.53 -35.01
N LEU A 703 2.07 62.26 -35.19
CA LEU A 703 1.21 61.48 -34.28
C LEU A 703 2.00 60.59 -33.30
N THR A 704 3.30 60.45 -33.47
CA THR A 704 4.20 59.64 -32.61
C THR A 704 5.19 60.53 -31.85
N ASN A 705 5.02 61.86 -31.91
CA ASN A 705 5.82 62.81 -31.15
C ASN A 705 5.45 62.76 -29.66
N GLY A 706 6.37 62.26 -28.82
CA GLY A 706 6.17 62.17 -27.37
C GLY A 706 5.91 63.51 -26.68
N TRP A 707 6.35 64.63 -27.28
CA TRP A 707 6.11 65.97 -26.73
C TRP A 707 4.63 66.35 -26.68
N ASN A 708 3.79 65.75 -27.52
CA ASN A 708 2.35 65.95 -27.50
C ASN A 708 1.70 65.39 -26.22
N ALA A 709 2.35 64.47 -25.50
CA ALA A 709 1.82 63.93 -24.25
C ALA A 709 2.24 64.75 -23.01
N VAL A 710 2.93 65.87 -23.19
CA VAL A 710 3.43 66.72 -22.09
C VAL A 710 3.35 68.21 -22.43
N ASP A 711 2.54 68.59 -23.42
CA ASP A 711 2.38 69.97 -23.88
C ASP A 711 1.24 70.72 -23.16
N GLY A 712 0.42 70.01 -22.39
CA GLY A 712 -0.75 70.54 -21.70
C GLY A 712 -1.97 70.72 -22.60
N ASP A 713 -1.92 70.26 -23.85
CA ASP A 713 -3.02 70.28 -24.82
C ASP A 713 -3.56 68.87 -25.05
N VAL A 714 -4.67 68.55 -24.38
CA VAL A 714 -5.32 67.23 -24.45
C VAL A 714 -5.94 66.89 -25.82
N GLU A 715 -5.92 67.82 -26.77
CA GLU A 715 -6.31 67.58 -28.16
C GLU A 715 -5.13 67.04 -29.00
N THR A 716 -3.90 67.14 -28.50
CA THR A 716 -2.73 66.47 -29.06
C THR A 716 -2.48 65.15 -28.31
N ALA A 717 -1.78 64.22 -28.96
CA ALA A 717 -1.51 62.91 -28.37
C ALA A 717 -0.20 62.34 -28.88
N TRP A 718 0.42 61.51 -28.04
CA TRP A 718 1.35 60.49 -28.49
C TRP A 718 0.59 59.19 -28.74
N ALA A 719 0.71 58.63 -29.94
CA ALA A 719 0.20 57.30 -30.26
C ALA A 719 1.35 56.32 -30.52
N GLY A 720 1.25 55.11 -29.95
CA GLY A 720 2.12 54.00 -30.30
C GLY A 720 1.90 53.57 -31.75
N ARG A 721 2.95 53.09 -32.42
CA ARG A 721 2.86 52.60 -33.80
C ARG A 721 2.47 51.13 -33.83
N THR A 722 1.51 50.78 -34.68
CA THR A 722 1.10 49.38 -34.91
C THR A 722 2.27 48.59 -35.51
N GLY A 723 2.56 47.41 -34.94
CA GLY A 723 3.64 46.52 -35.37
C GLY A 723 4.97 46.68 -34.62
N ASP A 724 5.08 47.65 -33.70
CA ASP A 724 6.24 47.76 -32.81
C ASP A 724 6.15 46.71 -31.69
N SER A 725 7.31 46.18 -31.26
CA SER A 725 7.40 45.10 -30.27
C SER A 725 7.27 45.59 -28.80
N GLY A 726 6.33 46.50 -28.56
CA GLY A 726 6.07 47.12 -27.25
C GLY A 726 6.18 48.65 -27.30
N TRP A 727 5.44 49.32 -26.43
CA TRP A 727 5.34 50.78 -26.40
C TRP A 727 5.78 51.35 -25.07
N TRP A 728 6.56 52.42 -25.10
CA TRP A 728 7.04 53.08 -23.90
C TRP A 728 7.34 54.56 -24.12
N MET A 729 7.31 55.32 -23.02
CA MET A 729 7.63 56.74 -22.96
C MET A 729 8.47 57.04 -21.72
N ALA A 730 9.60 57.71 -21.90
CA ALA A 730 10.49 58.14 -20.84
C ALA A 730 10.61 59.67 -20.83
N LEU A 731 10.37 60.28 -19.67
CA LEU A 731 10.45 61.71 -19.42
C LEU A 731 11.62 61.99 -18.48
N VAL A 732 12.38 63.05 -18.77
CA VAL A 732 13.51 63.49 -17.94
C VAL A 732 13.21 64.87 -17.39
N TYR A 733 13.46 65.08 -16.09
CA TYR A 733 13.29 66.36 -15.41
C TYR A 733 14.61 66.85 -14.84
N ASP A 734 14.93 68.13 -15.07
CA ASP A 734 16.07 68.81 -14.46
C ASP A 734 15.68 70.24 -14.04
N PRO A 735 15.69 70.58 -12.74
CA PRO A 735 16.07 69.73 -11.59
C PRO A 735 15.10 68.56 -11.35
N PRO A 736 15.47 67.53 -10.55
CA PRO A 736 14.56 66.47 -10.14
C PRO A 736 13.28 67.03 -9.52
N LEU A 737 12.16 66.36 -9.76
CA LEU A 737 10.86 66.72 -9.20
C LEU A 737 10.62 65.89 -7.94
N LYS A 738 10.12 66.51 -6.89
CA LYS A 738 9.44 65.80 -5.82
C LYS A 738 8.01 65.60 -6.28
N VAL A 739 7.50 64.38 -6.30
CA VAL A 739 6.16 64.05 -6.81
C VAL A 739 5.36 63.26 -5.79
N SER A 740 4.11 63.67 -5.60
CA SER A 740 3.10 63.04 -4.76
C SER A 740 2.12 62.15 -5.54
N ASP A 741 2.02 62.31 -6.87
CA ASP A 741 1.24 61.45 -7.77
C ASP A 741 1.67 61.64 -9.23
N VAL A 742 1.17 60.81 -10.15
CA VAL A 742 1.25 61.02 -11.60
C VAL A 742 -0.12 60.77 -12.22
N GLU A 743 -0.70 61.82 -12.79
CA GLU A 743 -1.92 61.71 -13.59
C GLU A 743 -1.55 61.34 -15.04
N LEU A 744 -2.21 60.31 -15.57
CA LEU A 744 -2.07 59.88 -16.96
C LEU A 744 -3.43 59.96 -17.65
N TRP A 745 -3.50 60.69 -18.76
CA TRP A 745 -4.70 60.79 -19.58
C TRP A 745 -4.52 59.97 -20.86
N LEU A 746 -5.41 59.00 -21.06
CA LEU A 746 -5.42 58.11 -22.21
C LEU A 746 -6.67 58.35 -23.04
N ASP A 747 -6.55 58.23 -24.37
CA ASP A 747 -7.74 58.23 -25.22
C ASP A 747 -8.63 57.01 -24.90
N SER A 748 -9.93 57.18 -25.11
CA SER A 748 -10.92 56.12 -24.86
C SER A 748 -10.71 54.84 -25.68
N SER A 749 -9.98 54.91 -26.80
CA SER A 749 -9.58 53.75 -27.60
C SER A 749 -8.39 52.98 -27.03
N SER A 750 -7.64 53.57 -26.08
CA SER A 750 -6.52 52.91 -25.41
C SER A 750 -7.03 51.94 -24.34
N THR A 751 -6.83 50.65 -24.56
CA THR A 751 -7.24 49.56 -23.66
C THR A 751 -6.07 48.92 -22.90
N THR A 752 -4.88 49.52 -22.97
CA THR A 752 -3.67 48.91 -22.42
C THR A 752 -3.43 49.25 -20.95
N ASN A 753 -2.87 48.29 -20.21
CA ASN A 753 -2.31 48.53 -18.90
C ASN A 753 -1.01 49.32 -19.01
N VAL A 754 -0.74 50.19 -18.03
CA VAL A 754 0.50 50.96 -17.96
C VAL A 754 1.23 50.67 -16.65
N LEU A 755 2.52 50.41 -16.75
CA LEU A 755 3.47 50.40 -15.64
C LEU A 755 4.21 51.73 -15.62
N ILE A 756 4.15 52.46 -14.50
CA ILE A 756 4.85 53.74 -14.32
C ILE A 756 6.00 53.53 -13.33
N LEU A 757 7.21 53.85 -13.75
CA LEU A 757 8.45 53.71 -13.00
C LEU A 757 9.10 55.08 -12.79
N GLY A 758 9.57 55.35 -11.58
CA GLY A 758 10.40 56.51 -11.23
C GLY A 758 11.85 56.12 -10.99
N SER A 759 12.78 57.04 -11.20
CA SER A 759 14.19 56.92 -10.80
C SER A 759 14.81 58.31 -10.61
N GLU A 760 15.74 58.46 -9.66
CA GLU A 760 16.55 59.68 -9.51
C GLU A 760 17.84 59.66 -10.35
N ASP A 761 18.32 58.47 -10.71
CA ASP A 761 19.68 58.25 -11.26
C ASP A 761 19.73 57.38 -12.52
N ALA A 762 18.58 56.88 -12.99
CA ALA A 762 18.41 55.94 -14.10
C ALA A 762 19.02 54.55 -13.90
N ALA A 763 19.58 54.25 -12.72
CA ALA A 763 20.09 52.93 -12.35
C ALA A 763 19.08 52.18 -11.49
N ASP A 764 18.52 52.86 -10.47
CA ASP A 764 17.57 52.29 -9.53
C ASP A 764 16.14 52.76 -9.86
N TRP A 765 15.31 51.82 -10.32
CA TRP A 765 13.94 52.07 -10.74
C TRP A 765 12.94 51.53 -9.72
N PHE A 766 11.90 52.30 -9.42
CA PHE A 766 10.81 51.91 -8.53
C PHE A 766 9.45 52.15 -9.19
N ALA A 767 8.49 51.25 -8.97
CA ALA A 767 7.12 51.46 -9.45
C ALA A 767 6.42 52.53 -8.60
N LEU A 768 5.68 53.43 -9.25
CA LEU A 768 4.84 54.42 -8.58
C LEU A 768 3.47 53.81 -8.23
N PRO A 769 3.07 53.72 -6.94
CA PRO A 769 1.78 53.19 -6.52
C PRO A 769 0.62 54.15 -6.82
N THR A 770 -0.61 53.63 -6.86
CA THR A 770 -1.88 54.37 -7.12
C THR A 770 -2.21 55.48 -6.10
N ALA A 771 -1.53 55.48 -4.96
CA ALA A 771 -1.49 56.56 -3.99
C ALA A 771 -0.13 56.46 -3.29
N LEU A 772 0.71 57.48 -3.39
CA LEU A 772 2.01 57.51 -2.72
C LEU A 772 1.80 57.70 -1.20
N GLU A 773 1.89 56.62 -0.43
CA GLU A 773 2.03 56.67 1.03
C GLU A 773 3.32 55.94 1.46
N PRO A 774 4.14 56.51 2.37
CA PRO A 774 3.98 57.76 3.10
C PRO A 774 4.90 58.85 2.52
N GLY A 775 4.44 59.55 1.48
CA GLY A 775 4.98 60.85 1.09
C GLY A 775 5.62 60.95 -0.31
N PRO A 776 5.87 62.19 -0.76
CA PRO A 776 6.32 62.47 -2.12
C PRO A 776 7.77 62.01 -2.34
N VAL A 777 8.00 61.36 -3.49
CA VAL A 777 9.28 60.77 -3.90
C VAL A 777 10.00 61.70 -4.87
N TRP A 778 11.33 61.70 -4.86
CA TRP A 778 12.09 62.43 -5.87
C TRP A 778 12.23 61.58 -7.14
N ILE A 779 12.02 62.20 -8.30
CA ILE A 779 12.23 61.60 -9.60
C ILE A 779 13.01 62.56 -10.49
N ARG A 780 14.00 62.02 -11.21
CA ARG A 780 14.64 62.66 -12.36
C ARG A 780 14.15 62.04 -13.67
N TYR A 781 13.81 60.76 -13.63
CA TYR A 781 13.36 59.97 -14.75
C TYR A 781 11.99 59.37 -14.41
N LEU A 782 11.05 59.48 -15.36
CA LEU A 782 9.74 58.84 -15.30
C LEU A 782 9.57 57.98 -16.55
N TRP A 783 9.33 56.68 -16.38
CA TRP A 783 9.22 55.73 -17.48
C TRP A 783 7.88 55.02 -17.44
N MET A 784 7.11 55.13 -18.52
CA MET A 784 5.84 54.46 -18.73
C MET A 784 6.03 53.34 -19.74
N VAL A 785 5.61 52.13 -19.37
CA VAL A 785 5.64 50.94 -20.21
C VAL A 785 4.20 50.47 -20.40
N PHE A 786 3.78 50.36 -21.65
CA PHE A 786 2.41 49.99 -22.02
C PHE A 786 2.38 48.53 -22.50
N GLU A 787 1.45 47.74 -21.95
CA GLU A 787 1.32 46.33 -22.33
C GLU A 787 0.75 46.17 -23.75
N ALA A 788 0.98 45.02 -24.37
CA ALA A 788 0.33 44.67 -25.63
C ALA A 788 -1.08 44.13 -25.36
N ASP A 789 -2.11 44.72 -25.97
CA ASP A 789 -3.47 44.15 -25.95
C ASP A 789 -3.58 43.03 -27.00
N VAL A 790 -4.38 42.00 -26.71
CA VAL A 790 -4.70 40.87 -27.61
C VAL A 790 -5.41 41.29 -28.91
N ALA A 791 -5.78 42.56 -29.04
CA ALA A 791 -6.49 43.14 -30.18
C ALA A 791 -5.64 44.08 -31.08
N ASP A 792 -4.29 44.06 -31.00
CA ASP A 792 -3.39 44.93 -31.78
C ASP A 792 -3.66 46.46 -31.63
N ARG A 793 -4.25 46.87 -30.51
CA ARG A 793 -4.53 48.28 -30.20
C ARG A 793 -3.29 48.95 -29.62
N THR A 794 -2.93 50.11 -30.15
CA THR A 794 -1.77 50.90 -29.69
C THR A 794 -2.18 51.86 -28.57
N PRO A 795 -1.28 52.19 -27.62
CA PRO A 795 -1.54 53.21 -26.63
C PRO A 795 -1.69 54.57 -27.29
N VAL A 796 -2.62 55.38 -26.77
CA VAL A 796 -2.78 56.78 -27.15
C VAL A 796 -2.81 57.59 -25.86
N VAL A 797 -1.72 58.32 -25.61
CA VAL A 797 -1.51 59.14 -24.41
C VAL A 797 -1.78 60.59 -24.78
N LEU A 798 -2.79 61.17 -24.15
CA LEU A 798 -3.21 62.56 -24.33
C LEU A 798 -2.37 63.51 -23.48
N GLU A 799 -2.02 63.12 -22.25
CA GLU A 799 -1.20 63.95 -21.35
C GLU A 799 -0.62 63.09 -20.22
N VAL A 800 0.57 63.47 -19.75
CA VAL A 800 1.27 62.94 -18.57
C VAL A 800 1.56 64.11 -17.64
N LYS A 801 1.07 64.02 -16.40
CA LYS A 801 1.19 65.11 -15.43
C LYS A 801 1.66 64.60 -14.07
N PRO A 802 2.96 64.76 -13.75
CA PRO A 802 3.44 64.58 -12.39
C PRO A 802 2.85 65.65 -11.47
N ILE A 803 2.37 65.23 -10.31
CA ILE A 803 1.82 66.09 -9.26
C ILE A 803 2.92 66.30 -8.21
N PRO A 804 3.41 67.54 -7.98
CA PRO A 804 4.49 67.81 -7.02
C PRO A 804 4.20 67.48 -5.55
#